data_AF-A0A4Q9HPE3-F1
#
_entry.id   AF-A0A4Q9HPE3-F1
#
_cell.length_a   1.000
_cell.length_b   1.000
_cell.length_c   1.000
_cell.angle_alpha   90.00
_cell.angle_beta   90.00
_cell.angle_gamma   90.00
#
_symmetry.space_group_name_H-M   'P 1'
#
loop_
_entity.id
_entity.type
_entity.pdbx_description
1 polymer ?
#
loop_
_entity_poly.entity_id
_entity_poly.type
_entity_poly.pdbx_seq_one_letter_code
_entity_poly.pdbx_strand_id
1 'polypeptide(L)'
;MVLLAGWLTVVCAAGTGQAAPAPPDDRAQTAYLADRLRENPVYISDQFPREVPRSTAPEFAEQARRVGVPTYVLVLPGSSLTASPAGLLAGVHDRLGRPGLYVAVDRSGLAAVETYGVSLPEATDARRATLYELPYDATAREVFRHFVDVLTSGKARQRLDAADAGHDGATRSHEPARLHMTRTDRENQSFVTGLAVTGIPLAALLVTVHVWRRRRVRRALSAPVPASGGGRPDAAPGVSLRKPAASPPRSPSAAPAPARRGRAGLASGPFPRALLIPLTVATLALSGLIAFTASRLFTDTTSGDGSYPTAADMRARVDRVADGLRRDPLYIDPESPSALDAADRARLRARLGSLRVPVLIAAVPTSSGDESGGNPALLAAALHDRLHRDALIVIADPATGSIAPFNHGAPVNGGYLIERPRETYTGGTDLALGSRLDAFLGYVAKSPPAKAGATPYPPEPATDPVQEKALPGLFTGDFRPGLLIGAFLGGLVFGLVALALSLARRLRRRLRPGQLSAAAGGERGDAAGQKAPEAPDRPDPAWLRRTAREEIAALTAALDPADSLSAEARRRAWECLDATALLIDGDSDGRMDADTAPADLACAVVLARAGRTAIRRPDATAQVCHRNPLHGAASGRRQIRTAGSGRARSLPVCQACRAVPGPVLRLGSSPRTRHDAYVPYATLPGPLATLADGAGIDQLTRTVREYFGVH
;
A
#
# COMPACT_ATOMS: atom_id res chain seq x y z
N MET A 1 0.36 -81.82 -9.56
CA MET A 1 -0.27 -82.09 -10.88
C MET A 1 -0.86 -80.78 -11.41
N VAL A 2 -0.71 -80.52 -12.71
CA VAL A 2 -1.57 -79.66 -13.59
C VAL A 2 -1.82 -78.21 -13.10
N LEU A 3 -1.21 -77.14 -13.65
CA LEU A 3 -1.21 -76.55 -15.03
C LEU A 3 -2.42 -75.64 -15.38
N LEU A 4 -2.08 -74.45 -15.90
CA LEU A 4 -2.77 -73.59 -16.89
C LEU A 4 -4.23 -73.12 -16.57
N ALA A 5 -4.52 -71.82 -16.44
CA ALA A 5 -4.47 -70.70 -17.41
C ALA A 5 -5.64 -70.67 -18.41
N GLY A 6 -6.37 -69.54 -18.49
CA GLY A 6 -7.45 -69.33 -19.46
C GLY A 6 -8.33 -68.09 -19.25
N TRP A 7 -7.93 -66.95 -19.86
CA TRP A 7 -8.76 -65.92 -20.54
C TRP A 7 -10.03 -65.37 -19.84
N LEU A 8 -10.15 -64.06 -19.55
CA LEU A 8 -10.23 -62.89 -20.45
C LEU A 8 -11.61 -62.71 -21.13
N THR A 9 -12.50 -61.97 -20.46
CA THR A 9 -13.57 -61.16 -21.07
C THR A 9 -13.66 -59.81 -20.34
N VAL A 10 -12.88 -58.84 -20.80
CA VAL A 10 -13.13 -57.42 -20.48
C VAL A 10 -14.30 -56.97 -21.35
N VAL A 11 -15.47 -56.78 -20.74
CA VAL A 11 -16.61 -56.15 -21.43
C VAL A 11 -16.41 -54.64 -21.38
N CYS A 12 -16.16 -54.03 -22.54
CA CYS A 12 -16.12 -52.59 -22.70
C CYS A 12 -17.51 -51.98 -22.48
N ALA A 13 -17.84 -51.61 -21.25
CA ALA A 13 -18.94 -50.69 -20.97
C ALA A 13 -18.50 -49.27 -21.34
N ALA A 14 -18.56 -48.93 -22.63
CA ALA A 14 -18.51 -47.55 -23.06
C ALA A 14 -19.77 -46.84 -22.51
N GLY A 15 -19.59 -46.06 -21.45
CA GLY A 15 -20.65 -45.31 -20.82
C GLY A 15 -21.13 -44.17 -21.71
N THR A 16 -22.03 -44.47 -22.64
CA THR A 16 -22.86 -43.44 -23.29
C THR A 16 -23.75 -42.83 -22.22
N GLY A 17 -23.29 -41.73 -21.62
CA GLY A 17 -24.07 -40.92 -20.70
C GLY A 17 -25.26 -40.32 -21.43
N GLN A 18 -26.37 -41.05 -21.46
CA GLN A 18 -27.64 -40.55 -21.98
C GLN A 18 -28.07 -39.37 -21.08
N ALA A 19 -27.85 -38.15 -21.57
CA ALA A 19 -28.30 -36.96 -20.87
C ALA A 19 -29.83 -37.05 -20.67
N ALA A 20 -30.31 -36.70 -19.47
CA ALA A 20 -31.73 -36.65 -19.21
C ALA A 20 -32.41 -35.71 -20.22
N PRO A 21 -33.63 -36.03 -20.72
CA PRO A 21 -34.27 -35.25 -21.76
C PRO A 21 -34.50 -33.82 -21.29
N ALA A 22 -33.80 -32.85 -21.90
CA ALA A 22 -33.86 -31.45 -21.51
C ALA A 22 -35.33 -30.93 -21.51
N PRO A 23 -35.67 -30.01 -20.59
CA PRO A 23 -36.98 -29.35 -20.53
C PRO A 23 -37.48 -28.83 -21.88
N PRO A 24 -38.80 -28.71 -22.10
CA PRO A 24 -39.35 -28.23 -23.37
C PRO A 24 -38.83 -26.86 -23.82
N ASP A 25 -38.43 -26.00 -22.88
CA ASP A 25 -37.95 -24.65 -23.17
C ASP A 25 -36.42 -24.58 -23.40
N ASP A 26 -35.62 -25.39 -22.70
CA ASP A 26 -34.19 -25.61 -23.03
C ASP A 26 -34.02 -26.09 -24.49
N ARG A 27 -35.01 -26.86 -24.98
CA ARG A 27 -35.09 -27.30 -26.39
C ARG A 27 -35.34 -26.17 -27.38
N ALA A 28 -35.88 -25.03 -26.95
CA ALA A 28 -36.09 -23.85 -27.79
C ALA A 28 -34.80 -23.00 -27.85
N GLN A 29 -34.15 -22.79 -26.70
CA GLN A 29 -32.86 -22.10 -26.63
C GLN A 29 -31.78 -22.83 -27.44
N THR A 30 -31.64 -24.15 -27.24
CA THR A 30 -30.69 -25.00 -28.01
C THR A 30 -30.99 -25.03 -29.50
N ALA A 31 -32.27 -24.96 -29.91
CA ALA A 31 -32.63 -24.83 -31.33
C ALA A 31 -32.15 -23.49 -31.91
N TYR A 32 -32.44 -22.37 -31.24
CA TYR A 32 -32.03 -21.04 -31.67
C TYR A 32 -30.51 -20.92 -31.82
N LEU A 33 -29.76 -21.40 -30.82
CA LEU A 33 -28.29 -21.37 -30.84
C LEU A 33 -27.71 -22.30 -31.93
N ALA A 34 -28.30 -23.48 -32.14
CA ALA A 34 -27.91 -24.36 -33.24
C ALA A 34 -28.21 -23.74 -34.62
N ASP A 35 -29.32 -23.00 -34.77
CA ASP A 35 -29.63 -22.29 -36.01
C ASP A 35 -28.61 -21.18 -36.30
N ARG A 36 -28.21 -20.41 -35.27
CA ARG A 36 -27.13 -19.42 -35.39
C ARG A 36 -25.79 -20.04 -35.76
N LEU A 37 -25.43 -21.17 -35.15
CA LEU A 37 -24.21 -21.91 -35.49
C LEU A 37 -24.24 -22.57 -36.89
N ARG A 38 -25.43 -22.76 -37.46
CA ARG A 38 -25.59 -23.25 -38.84
C ARG A 38 -25.31 -22.14 -39.86
N GLU A 39 -25.64 -20.90 -39.54
CA GLU A 39 -25.30 -19.70 -40.32
C GLU A 39 -23.80 -19.37 -40.20
N ASN A 40 -23.26 -19.29 -38.98
CA ASN A 40 -21.86 -18.94 -38.70
C ASN A 40 -21.29 -19.81 -37.57
N PRO A 41 -20.11 -20.44 -37.70
CA PRO A 41 -19.57 -21.33 -36.67
C PRO A 41 -19.16 -20.61 -35.38
N VAL A 42 -19.13 -19.28 -35.38
CA VAL A 42 -18.94 -18.46 -34.18
C VAL A 42 -20.19 -17.59 -34.00
N TYR A 43 -20.78 -17.67 -32.82
CA TYR A 43 -21.89 -16.82 -32.41
C TYR A 43 -21.52 -16.06 -31.14
N ILE A 44 -21.67 -14.74 -31.19
CA ILE A 44 -21.53 -13.84 -30.04
C ILE A 44 -22.92 -13.24 -29.78
N SER A 45 -23.38 -13.24 -28.53
CA SER A 45 -24.65 -12.60 -28.15
C SER A 45 -24.59 -11.08 -28.31
N ASP A 46 -25.75 -10.44 -28.48
CA ASP A 46 -25.91 -8.98 -28.32
C ASP A 46 -26.47 -8.60 -26.93
N GLN A 47 -26.56 -9.55 -26.00
CA GLN A 47 -26.96 -9.28 -24.61
C GLN A 47 -25.88 -8.56 -23.79
N PHE A 48 -24.62 -8.51 -24.27
CA PHE A 48 -23.49 -7.93 -23.54
C PHE A 48 -22.40 -7.27 -24.44
N PRO A 49 -22.77 -6.41 -25.42
CA PRO A 49 -21.85 -5.86 -26.42
C PRO A 49 -20.75 -4.96 -25.83
N ARG A 50 -20.92 -4.39 -24.62
CA ARG A 50 -19.86 -3.60 -23.97
C ARG A 50 -18.67 -4.46 -23.59
N GLU A 51 -18.94 -5.68 -23.15
CA GLU A 51 -17.92 -6.65 -22.73
C GLU A 51 -17.35 -7.36 -23.96
N VAL A 52 -18.20 -7.98 -24.78
CA VAL A 52 -17.78 -8.70 -26.01
C VAL A 52 -18.60 -8.24 -27.21
N PRO A 53 -18.08 -7.31 -28.04
CA PRO A 53 -18.75 -6.88 -29.26
C PRO A 53 -18.89 -8.00 -30.29
N ARG A 54 -20.03 -8.10 -30.98
CA ARG A 54 -20.22 -9.05 -32.10
C ARG A 54 -19.25 -8.81 -33.24
N SER A 55 -18.82 -7.57 -33.45
CA SER A 55 -17.76 -7.19 -34.38
C SER A 55 -16.42 -7.92 -34.16
N THR A 56 -16.18 -8.53 -32.99
CA THR A 56 -14.98 -9.36 -32.71
C THR A 56 -15.11 -10.83 -33.15
N ALA A 57 -16.25 -11.24 -33.71
CA ALA A 57 -16.46 -12.62 -34.18
C ALA A 57 -15.43 -13.10 -35.24
N PRO A 58 -14.89 -12.27 -36.15
CA PRO A 58 -13.84 -12.69 -37.08
C PRO A 58 -12.57 -13.20 -36.39
N GLU A 59 -12.15 -12.56 -35.28
CA GLU A 59 -10.97 -12.93 -34.49
C GLU A 59 -11.18 -14.27 -33.77
N PHE A 60 -12.35 -14.50 -33.18
CA PHE A 60 -12.73 -15.80 -32.64
C PHE A 60 -12.74 -16.87 -33.75
N ALA A 61 -13.29 -16.56 -34.92
CA ALA A 61 -13.31 -17.48 -36.06
C ALA A 61 -11.88 -17.78 -36.58
N GLU A 62 -10.95 -16.83 -36.49
CA GLU A 62 -9.53 -17.05 -36.78
C GLU A 62 -8.88 -18.02 -35.81
N GLN A 63 -9.09 -17.85 -34.50
CA GLN A 63 -8.56 -18.80 -33.51
C GLN A 63 -9.20 -20.18 -33.68
N ALA A 64 -10.50 -20.26 -33.92
CA ALA A 64 -11.21 -21.52 -34.16
C ALA A 64 -10.65 -22.30 -35.37
N ARG A 65 -10.24 -21.61 -36.45
CA ARG A 65 -9.59 -22.24 -37.62
C ARG A 65 -8.24 -22.89 -37.31
N ARG A 66 -7.51 -22.43 -36.28
CA ARG A 66 -6.18 -22.96 -35.91
C ARG A 66 -6.24 -24.36 -35.29
N VAL A 67 -7.40 -24.78 -34.76
CA VAL A 67 -7.56 -26.09 -34.08
C VAL A 67 -7.49 -27.27 -35.06
N GLY A 68 -7.78 -27.05 -36.35
CA GLY A 68 -7.72 -28.10 -37.38
C GLY A 68 -8.93 -29.04 -37.44
N VAL A 69 -9.92 -28.87 -36.56
CA VAL A 69 -11.25 -29.53 -36.65
C VAL A 69 -12.36 -28.48 -36.75
N PRO A 70 -13.56 -28.84 -37.25
CA PRO A 70 -14.72 -27.95 -37.18
C PRO A 70 -14.95 -27.52 -35.72
N THR A 71 -14.92 -26.22 -35.46
CA THR A 71 -14.98 -25.65 -34.11
C THR A 71 -16.12 -24.65 -34.04
N TYR A 72 -17.05 -24.89 -33.13
CA TYR A 72 -18.26 -24.10 -32.90
C TYR A 72 -18.13 -23.34 -31.59
N VAL A 73 -18.25 -22.01 -31.63
CA VAL A 73 -18.03 -21.14 -30.47
C VAL A 73 -19.30 -20.36 -30.16
N LEU A 74 -19.78 -20.48 -28.92
CA LEU A 74 -20.86 -19.69 -28.35
C LEU A 74 -20.29 -18.75 -27.30
N VAL A 75 -20.41 -17.44 -27.52
CA VAL A 75 -20.02 -16.42 -26.54
C VAL A 75 -21.29 -15.77 -25.99
N LEU A 76 -21.67 -16.18 -24.78
CA LEU A 76 -22.97 -15.90 -24.14
C LEU A 76 -22.75 -15.27 -22.76
N PRO A 77 -23.65 -14.43 -22.23
CA PRO A 77 -23.53 -13.98 -20.85
C PRO A 77 -23.85 -15.14 -19.91
N GLY A 78 -23.28 -15.12 -18.70
CA GLY A 78 -23.49 -16.19 -17.70
C GLY A 78 -24.96 -16.42 -17.32
N SER A 79 -25.81 -15.39 -17.42
CA SER A 79 -27.26 -15.47 -17.21
C SER A 79 -28.01 -16.24 -18.31
N SER A 80 -27.39 -16.44 -19.47
CA SER A 80 -27.95 -17.21 -20.58
C SER A 80 -27.38 -18.63 -20.65
N LEU A 81 -26.38 -18.96 -19.84
CA LEU A 81 -25.95 -20.34 -19.65
C LEU A 81 -26.93 -21.07 -18.71
N THR A 82 -27.30 -22.30 -19.06
CA THR A 82 -28.11 -23.14 -18.16
C THR A 82 -27.26 -23.63 -16.98
N ALA A 83 -27.90 -24.25 -15.98
CA ALA A 83 -27.21 -24.88 -14.85
C ALA A 83 -26.19 -25.97 -15.25
N SER A 84 -26.20 -26.43 -16.52
CA SER A 84 -25.16 -27.28 -17.09
C SER A 84 -24.72 -26.75 -18.47
N PRO A 85 -23.64 -25.94 -18.53
CA PRO A 85 -23.11 -25.45 -19.81
C PRO A 85 -22.70 -26.58 -20.77
N ALA A 86 -22.25 -27.73 -20.26
CA ALA A 86 -22.01 -28.94 -21.06
C ALA A 86 -23.32 -29.52 -21.63
N GLY A 87 -24.41 -29.54 -20.85
CA GLY A 87 -25.73 -29.95 -21.31
C GLY A 87 -26.30 -29.02 -22.40
N LEU A 88 -26.03 -27.71 -22.32
CA LEU A 88 -26.34 -26.75 -23.37
C LEU A 88 -25.59 -27.10 -24.68
N LEU A 89 -24.28 -27.36 -24.60
CA LEU A 89 -23.49 -27.75 -25.77
C LEU A 89 -23.96 -29.08 -26.38
N ALA A 90 -24.34 -30.07 -25.57
CA ALA A 90 -24.92 -31.32 -26.04
C ALA A 90 -26.23 -31.10 -26.80
N GLY A 91 -27.17 -30.34 -26.23
CA GLY A 91 -28.44 -30.04 -26.89
C GLY A 91 -28.29 -29.21 -28.18
N VAL A 92 -27.28 -28.33 -28.24
CA VAL A 92 -26.91 -27.60 -29.46
C VAL A 92 -26.30 -28.53 -30.50
N HIS A 93 -25.40 -29.44 -30.10
CA HIS A 93 -24.84 -30.47 -30.99
C HIS A 93 -25.94 -31.33 -31.62
N ASP A 94 -26.86 -31.85 -30.81
CA ASP A 94 -27.95 -32.73 -31.26
C ASP A 94 -28.90 -32.07 -32.28
N ARG A 95 -28.96 -30.73 -32.29
CA ARG A 95 -29.75 -29.91 -33.23
C ARG A 95 -28.96 -29.37 -34.42
N LEU A 96 -27.66 -29.18 -34.28
CA LEU A 96 -26.79 -28.79 -35.38
C LEU A 96 -26.42 -30.00 -36.25
N GLY A 97 -26.28 -31.18 -35.64
CA GLY A 97 -26.02 -32.46 -36.31
C GLY A 97 -24.66 -32.53 -37.01
N ARG A 98 -23.63 -31.85 -36.48
CA ARG A 98 -22.31 -31.75 -37.10
C ARG A 98 -21.20 -32.19 -36.12
N PRO A 99 -20.22 -33.00 -36.54
CA PRO A 99 -19.06 -33.29 -35.69
C PRO A 99 -18.20 -32.03 -35.53
N GLY A 100 -17.57 -31.90 -34.37
CA GLY A 100 -16.68 -30.78 -34.06
C GLY A 100 -16.34 -30.63 -32.57
N LEU A 101 -15.49 -29.65 -32.31
CA LEU A 101 -15.23 -29.08 -30.99
C LEU A 101 -16.30 -28.00 -30.71
N TYR A 102 -16.97 -28.07 -29.57
CA TYR A 102 -17.98 -27.10 -29.16
C TYR A 102 -17.48 -26.37 -27.91
N VAL A 103 -17.54 -25.04 -27.91
CA VAL A 103 -16.99 -24.20 -26.83
C VAL A 103 -18.02 -23.17 -26.41
N ALA A 104 -18.33 -23.14 -25.12
CA ALA A 104 -19.10 -22.07 -24.48
C ALA A 104 -18.14 -21.16 -23.71
N VAL A 105 -18.16 -19.87 -24.04
CA VAL A 105 -17.36 -18.82 -23.41
C VAL A 105 -18.30 -17.79 -22.80
N ASP A 106 -18.01 -17.36 -21.59
CA ASP A 106 -18.68 -16.23 -20.94
C ASP A 106 -17.65 -15.23 -20.38
N ARG A 107 -18.11 -14.27 -19.57
CA ARG A 107 -17.24 -13.29 -18.89
C ARG A 107 -16.25 -13.95 -17.92
N SER A 108 -16.58 -15.10 -17.34
CA SER A 108 -15.73 -15.84 -16.39
C SER A 108 -14.74 -16.77 -17.09
N GLY A 109 -14.89 -16.98 -18.40
CA GLY A 109 -13.96 -17.72 -19.25
C GLY A 109 -14.61 -18.92 -19.94
N LEU A 110 -13.97 -20.09 -19.88
CA LEU A 110 -14.43 -21.31 -20.57
C LEU A 110 -15.47 -22.07 -19.72
N ALA A 111 -16.74 -21.70 -19.87
CA ALA A 111 -17.85 -22.35 -19.20
C ALA A 111 -17.95 -23.85 -19.53
N ALA A 112 -17.80 -24.24 -20.80
CA ALA A 112 -17.70 -25.63 -21.21
C ALA A 112 -16.92 -25.80 -22.53
N VAL A 113 -16.31 -26.98 -22.68
CA VAL A 113 -15.60 -27.42 -23.89
C VAL A 113 -15.94 -28.89 -24.09
N GLU A 114 -16.60 -29.23 -25.19
CA GLU A 114 -17.08 -30.58 -25.49
C GLU A 114 -16.67 -31.03 -26.90
N THR A 115 -16.48 -32.32 -27.11
CA THR A 115 -16.04 -32.89 -28.40
C THR A 115 -17.05 -33.92 -28.88
N TYR A 116 -17.59 -33.73 -30.08
CA TYR A 116 -18.57 -34.64 -30.66
C TYR A 116 -18.10 -35.12 -32.04
N GLY A 117 -17.96 -36.43 -32.22
CA GLY A 117 -17.51 -37.03 -33.48
C GLY A 117 -16.08 -36.68 -33.92
N VAL A 118 -15.28 -36.06 -33.05
CA VAL A 118 -13.86 -35.72 -33.27
C VAL A 118 -13.01 -36.16 -32.09
N SER A 119 -11.75 -36.51 -32.32
CA SER A 119 -10.81 -36.93 -31.27
C SER A 119 -9.88 -35.78 -30.89
N LEU A 120 -10.14 -35.13 -29.75
CA LEU A 120 -9.27 -34.13 -29.14
C LEU A 120 -9.13 -34.42 -27.62
N PRO A 121 -8.37 -35.46 -27.24
CA PRO A 121 -8.25 -35.87 -25.83
C PRO A 121 -7.66 -34.77 -24.92
N GLU A 122 -6.84 -33.87 -25.48
CA GLU A 122 -6.26 -32.73 -24.76
C GLU A 122 -7.25 -31.58 -24.50
N ALA A 123 -8.47 -31.59 -25.03
CA ALA A 123 -9.43 -30.48 -24.90
C ALA A 123 -9.78 -30.16 -23.44
N THR A 124 -10.01 -31.18 -22.61
CA THR A 124 -10.33 -31.02 -21.18
C THR A 124 -9.14 -30.51 -20.38
N ASP A 125 -7.95 -31.04 -20.65
CA ASP A 125 -6.71 -30.59 -20.00
C ASP A 125 -6.37 -29.14 -20.42
N ALA A 126 -6.58 -28.79 -21.69
CA ALA A 126 -6.36 -27.44 -22.21
C ALA A 126 -7.31 -26.42 -21.58
N ARG A 127 -8.58 -26.80 -21.37
CA ARG A 127 -9.56 -25.99 -20.65
C ARG A 127 -9.12 -25.72 -19.21
N ARG A 128 -8.68 -26.78 -18.48
CA ARG A 128 -8.21 -26.64 -17.09
C ARG A 128 -6.91 -25.81 -17.01
N ALA A 129 -5.92 -26.08 -17.86
CA ALA A 129 -4.69 -25.30 -17.90
C ALA A 129 -4.98 -23.81 -18.15
N THR A 130 -5.85 -23.48 -19.11
CA THR A 130 -6.27 -22.10 -19.38
C THR A 130 -6.87 -21.40 -18.16
N LEU A 131 -7.68 -22.12 -17.36
CA LEU A 131 -8.30 -21.58 -16.14
C LEU A 131 -7.28 -21.23 -15.04
N TYR A 132 -6.16 -21.93 -14.96
CA TYR A 132 -5.11 -21.67 -13.95
C TYR A 132 -3.99 -20.75 -14.44
N GLU A 133 -3.79 -20.64 -15.76
CA GLU A 133 -2.73 -19.82 -16.35
C GLU A 133 -3.16 -18.38 -16.64
N LEU A 134 -4.46 -18.09 -16.72
CA LEU A 134 -5.00 -16.75 -16.96
C LEU A 134 -5.62 -16.14 -15.69
N PRO A 135 -5.46 -14.82 -15.47
CA PRO A 135 -6.13 -14.10 -14.40
C PRO A 135 -7.61 -13.83 -14.72
N TYR A 136 -8.40 -13.52 -13.69
CA TYR A 136 -9.84 -13.25 -13.80
C TYR A 136 -10.21 -12.03 -14.66
N ASP A 137 -9.27 -11.13 -14.96
CA ASP A 137 -9.52 -9.97 -15.81
C ASP A 137 -9.29 -10.25 -17.32
N ALA A 138 -8.82 -11.45 -17.67
CA ALA A 138 -8.68 -11.86 -19.07
C ALA A 138 -10.03 -11.84 -19.81
N THR A 139 -10.06 -11.19 -20.97
CA THR A 139 -11.28 -11.09 -21.78
C THR A 139 -11.64 -12.43 -22.43
N ALA A 140 -12.92 -12.64 -22.77
CA ALA A 140 -13.38 -13.84 -23.47
C ALA A 140 -12.57 -14.18 -24.74
N ARG A 141 -12.10 -13.16 -25.47
CA ARG A 141 -11.25 -13.31 -26.67
C ARG A 141 -9.84 -13.79 -26.32
N GLU A 142 -9.25 -13.29 -25.24
CA GLU A 142 -7.93 -13.71 -24.76
C GLU A 142 -7.97 -15.12 -24.17
N VAL A 143 -9.02 -15.43 -23.40
CA VAL A 143 -9.29 -16.78 -22.88
C VAL A 143 -9.42 -17.79 -24.02
N PHE A 144 -10.21 -17.49 -25.05
CA PHE A 144 -10.36 -18.39 -26.19
C PHE A 144 -9.08 -18.53 -27.02
N ARG A 145 -8.32 -17.43 -27.23
CA ARG A 145 -7.02 -17.46 -27.89
C ARG A 145 -6.02 -18.35 -27.13
N HIS A 146 -5.88 -18.15 -25.82
CA HIS A 146 -4.96 -18.92 -24.98
C HIS A 146 -5.36 -20.40 -24.92
N PHE A 147 -6.66 -20.70 -24.85
CA PHE A 147 -7.17 -22.06 -24.96
C PHE A 147 -6.74 -22.74 -26.26
N VAL A 148 -6.88 -22.05 -27.40
CA VAL A 148 -6.41 -22.55 -28.69
C VAL A 148 -4.88 -22.71 -28.70
N ASP A 149 -4.12 -21.78 -28.10
CA ASP A 149 -2.67 -21.89 -27.98
C ASP A 149 -2.23 -23.10 -27.12
N VAL A 150 -2.93 -23.38 -26.00
CA VAL A 150 -2.69 -24.56 -25.16
C VAL A 150 -3.05 -25.84 -25.93
N LEU A 151 -4.25 -25.89 -26.52
CA LEU A 151 -4.76 -27.07 -27.24
C LEU A 151 -3.91 -27.43 -28.47
N THR A 152 -3.43 -26.42 -29.21
CA THR A 152 -2.58 -26.64 -30.39
C THR A 152 -1.10 -26.89 -30.05
N SER A 153 -0.70 -26.76 -28.78
CA SER A 153 0.70 -26.96 -28.36
C SER A 153 1.13 -28.43 -28.22
N GLY A 154 0.19 -29.37 -28.13
CA GLY A 154 0.47 -30.79 -27.80
C GLY A 154 1.10 -30.99 -26.42
N LYS A 155 0.82 -30.05 -25.50
CA LYS A 155 1.39 -30.00 -24.14
C LYS A 155 0.32 -29.65 -23.09
N ALA A 156 -0.97 -29.80 -23.40
CA ALA A 156 -2.05 -29.38 -22.50
C ALA A 156 -1.91 -30.04 -21.12
N ARG A 157 -1.63 -31.34 -21.09
CA ARG A 157 -1.37 -32.10 -19.86
C ARG A 157 -0.18 -31.57 -19.07
N GLN A 158 0.95 -31.33 -19.73
CA GLN A 158 2.17 -30.81 -19.09
C GLN A 158 1.93 -29.43 -18.47
N ARG A 159 1.18 -28.56 -19.16
CA ARG A 159 0.83 -27.21 -18.67
C ARG A 159 -0.13 -27.28 -17.49
N LEU A 160 -1.12 -28.18 -17.54
CA LEU A 160 -2.02 -28.44 -16.41
C LEU A 160 -1.25 -28.93 -15.18
N ASP A 161 -0.41 -29.96 -15.32
CA ASP A 161 0.35 -30.52 -14.19
C ASP A 161 1.31 -29.47 -13.58
N ALA A 162 1.88 -28.58 -14.39
CA ALA A 162 2.69 -27.45 -13.91
C ALA A 162 1.87 -26.36 -13.19
N ALA A 163 0.63 -26.10 -13.64
CA ALA A 163 -0.26 -25.12 -13.03
C ALA A 163 -0.90 -25.63 -11.73
N ASP A 164 -1.34 -26.90 -11.68
CA ASP A 164 -1.85 -27.57 -10.48
C ASP A 164 -0.75 -27.59 -9.39
N ALA A 165 0.51 -27.91 -9.74
CA ALA A 165 1.65 -27.88 -8.81
C ALA A 165 1.94 -26.49 -8.21
N GLY A 166 1.53 -25.40 -8.89
CA GLY A 166 1.60 -24.03 -8.35
C GLY A 166 0.45 -23.69 -7.37
N HIS A 167 -0.64 -24.46 -7.39
CA HIS A 167 -1.86 -24.22 -6.60
C HIS A 167 -1.99 -25.13 -5.37
N ASP A 168 -1.34 -26.31 -5.35
CA ASP A 168 -1.41 -27.29 -4.26
C ASP A 168 -0.68 -26.89 -2.95
N GLY A 169 -0.14 -25.66 -2.88
CA GLY A 169 0.47 -25.13 -1.66
C GLY A 169 -0.53 -24.75 -0.57
N ALA A 170 -0.10 -24.80 0.70
CA ALA A 170 -0.90 -24.39 1.86
C ALA A 170 -1.40 -22.92 1.81
N THR A 171 -0.84 -22.11 0.91
CA THR A 171 -1.32 -20.79 0.53
C THR A 171 -1.91 -20.82 -0.88
N ARG A 172 -3.25 -20.81 -1.00
CA ARG A 172 -4.00 -20.70 -2.28
C ARG A 172 -3.88 -19.29 -2.90
N SER A 173 -2.66 -18.81 -3.10
CA SER A 173 -2.39 -17.37 -3.27
C SER A 173 -1.60 -17.01 -4.53
N HIS A 174 -1.44 -17.93 -5.48
CA HIS A 174 -0.80 -17.63 -6.77
C HIS A 174 -1.84 -17.37 -7.86
N GLU A 175 -2.71 -16.37 -7.62
CA GLU A 175 -3.51 -15.77 -8.68
C GLU A 175 -2.54 -15.20 -9.74
N PRO A 176 -2.70 -15.53 -11.03
CA PRO A 176 -1.84 -14.98 -12.08
C PRO A 176 -1.84 -13.45 -12.08
N ALA A 177 -0.74 -12.84 -12.52
CA ALA A 177 -0.68 -11.39 -12.64
C ALA A 177 -1.73 -10.91 -13.67
N ARG A 178 -2.50 -9.88 -13.29
CA ARG A 178 -3.53 -9.25 -14.14
C ARG A 178 -2.98 -8.88 -15.52
N LEU A 179 -3.79 -9.09 -16.56
CA LEU A 179 -3.46 -8.70 -17.92
C LEU A 179 -3.70 -7.21 -18.18
N HIS A 180 -4.72 -6.64 -17.54
CA HIS A 180 -5.27 -5.33 -17.86
C HIS A 180 -5.11 -4.34 -16.71
N MET A 181 -4.67 -3.15 -17.08
CA MET A 181 -4.58 -2.01 -16.18
C MET A 181 -5.99 -1.55 -15.78
N THR A 182 -6.34 -1.61 -14.49
CA THR A 182 -7.59 -0.99 -14.03
C THR A 182 -7.44 0.53 -13.95
N ARG A 183 -8.57 1.24 -13.88
CA ARG A 183 -8.59 2.68 -13.64
C ARG A 183 -7.85 3.06 -12.34
N THR A 184 -8.06 2.30 -11.27
CA THR A 184 -7.37 2.49 -9.98
C THR A 184 -5.88 2.23 -10.10
N ASP A 185 -5.44 1.24 -10.87
CA ASP A 185 -4.02 0.98 -11.11
C ASP A 185 -3.37 2.14 -11.91
N ARG A 186 -4.09 2.71 -12.88
CA ARG A 186 -3.66 3.92 -13.61
C ARG A 186 -3.63 5.17 -12.72
N GLU A 187 -4.58 5.33 -11.81
CA GLU A 187 -4.59 6.40 -10.80
C GLU A 187 -3.38 6.27 -9.85
N ASN A 188 -3.07 5.05 -9.40
CA ASN A 188 -1.86 4.73 -8.62
C ASN A 188 -0.55 5.02 -9.41
N GLN A 189 -0.46 4.63 -10.68
CA GLN A 189 0.69 4.97 -11.54
C GLN A 189 0.86 6.49 -11.69
N SER A 190 -0.25 7.22 -11.85
CA SER A 190 -0.27 8.68 -11.97
C SER A 190 0.22 9.31 -10.66
N PHE A 191 -0.25 8.83 -9.51
CA PHE A 191 0.18 9.24 -8.18
C PHE A 191 1.69 9.03 -7.95
N VAL A 192 2.19 7.81 -8.20
CA VAL A 192 3.62 7.47 -8.03
C VAL A 192 4.50 8.26 -9.00
N THR A 193 4.04 8.49 -10.23
CA THR A 193 4.73 9.33 -11.21
C THR A 193 4.83 10.78 -10.71
N GLY A 194 3.74 11.34 -10.18
CA GLY A 194 3.75 12.66 -9.55
C GLY A 194 4.74 12.75 -8.40
N LEU A 195 4.72 11.76 -7.50
CA LEU A 195 5.63 11.66 -6.36
C LEU A 195 7.10 11.62 -6.81
N ALA A 196 7.42 10.83 -7.83
CA ALA A 196 8.78 10.69 -8.36
C ALA A 196 9.28 11.98 -9.07
N VAL A 197 8.43 12.61 -9.89
CA VAL A 197 8.77 13.79 -10.71
C VAL A 197 9.17 15.01 -9.86
N THR A 198 8.59 15.19 -8.66
CA THR A 198 8.99 16.26 -7.72
C THR A 198 9.94 15.78 -6.64
N GLY A 199 9.67 14.63 -6.02
CA GLY A 199 10.38 14.20 -4.81
C GLY A 199 11.85 13.86 -5.06
N ILE A 200 12.15 13.10 -6.11
CA ILE A 200 13.54 12.70 -6.41
C ILE A 200 14.39 13.93 -6.80
N PRO A 201 13.97 14.81 -7.73
CA PRO A 201 14.78 15.97 -8.12
C PRO A 201 14.90 17.02 -7.01
N LEU A 202 13.87 17.22 -6.19
CA LEU A 202 13.92 18.13 -5.04
C LEU A 202 14.87 17.61 -3.95
N ALA A 203 14.78 16.33 -3.58
CA ALA A 203 15.69 15.72 -2.61
C ALA A 203 17.15 15.82 -3.09
N ALA A 204 17.41 15.47 -4.35
CA ALA A 204 18.74 15.56 -4.96
C ALA A 204 19.29 17.00 -4.93
N LEU A 205 18.46 18.00 -5.27
CA LEU A 205 18.82 19.41 -5.22
C LEU A 205 19.16 19.87 -3.80
N LEU A 206 18.27 19.62 -2.83
CA LEU A 206 18.43 20.05 -1.44
C LEU A 206 19.66 19.42 -0.79
N VAL A 207 19.86 18.10 -0.96
CA VAL A 207 21.04 17.38 -0.46
C VAL A 207 22.31 17.92 -1.11
N THR A 208 22.33 18.14 -2.43
CA THR A 208 23.50 18.67 -3.15
C THR A 208 23.87 20.07 -2.66
N VAL A 209 22.90 20.99 -2.57
CA VAL A 209 23.12 22.36 -2.06
C VAL A 209 23.62 22.32 -0.61
N HIS A 210 23.08 21.44 0.23
CA HIS A 210 23.49 21.31 1.63
C HIS A 210 24.91 20.76 1.80
N VAL A 211 25.26 19.70 1.07
CA VAL A 211 26.63 19.14 1.03
C VAL A 211 27.61 20.20 0.51
N TRP A 212 27.24 20.96 -0.51
CA TRP A 212 28.07 22.00 -1.10
C TRP A 212 28.29 23.20 -0.17
N ARG A 213 27.23 23.75 0.45
CA ARG A 213 27.32 24.76 1.52
C ARG A 213 28.27 24.28 2.63
N ARG A 214 28.09 23.02 3.07
CA ARG A 214 28.92 22.37 4.09
C ARG A 214 30.39 22.17 3.68
N ARG A 215 30.70 22.02 2.38
CA ARG A 215 32.09 21.96 1.84
C ARG A 215 32.71 23.36 1.76
N ARG A 216 31.97 24.39 1.32
CA ARG A 216 32.45 25.78 1.28
C ARG A 216 32.85 26.31 2.66
N VAL A 217 32.02 26.12 3.68
CA VAL A 217 32.34 26.55 5.06
C VAL A 217 33.63 25.90 5.57
N ARG A 218 33.91 24.65 5.21
CA ARG A 218 35.19 24.00 5.55
C ARG A 218 36.38 24.63 4.82
N ARG A 219 36.27 24.90 3.52
CA ARG A 219 37.36 25.52 2.74
C ARG A 219 37.66 26.95 3.21
N ALA A 220 36.65 27.73 3.57
CA ALA A 220 36.85 29.08 4.11
C ALA A 220 37.57 29.07 5.47
N LEU A 221 37.32 28.06 6.32
CA LEU A 221 38.02 27.84 7.59
C LEU A 221 39.42 27.20 7.44
N SER A 222 39.87 26.95 6.21
CA SER A 222 41.19 26.37 5.90
C SER A 222 41.99 27.22 4.91
N ALA A 223 41.56 28.45 4.64
CA ALA A 223 42.34 29.41 3.88
C ALA A 223 43.46 29.96 4.78
N PRO A 224 44.74 29.91 4.36
CA PRO A 224 45.83 30.47 5.14
C PRO A 224 45.73 32.00 5.20
N VAL A 225 46.03 32.57 6.37
CA VAL A 225 46.16 34.03 6.55
C VAL A 225 47.36 34.51 5.74
N PRO A 226 47.24 35.54 4.88
CA PRO A 226 48.40 36.10 4.20
C PRO A 226 49.32 36.76 5.24
N ALA A 227 50.59 36.34 5.26
CA ALA A 227 51.59 36.92 6.14
C ALA A 227 51.84 38.39 5.78
N SER A 228 51.63 39.29 6.74
CA SER A 228 51.97 40.70 6.60
C SER A 228 53.50 40.87 6.65
N GLY A 229 54.14 40.85 5.48
CA GLY A 229 55.55 41.20 5.35
C GLY A 229 55.79 42.66 5.71
N GLY A 230 56.69 42.91 6.66
CA GLY A 230 57.13 44.26 7.01
C GLY A 230 58.09 44.82 5.97
N GLY A 231 57.92 46.09 5.62
CA GLY A 231 58.82 46.80 4.69
C GLY A 231 58.53 48.30 4.66
N ARG A 232 59.49 49.09 5.13
CA ARG A 232 59.57 50.56 5.07
C ARG A 232 61.06 50.92 5.27
N PRO A 233 61.58 52.07 4.80
CA PRO A 233 60.96 53.15 4.01
C PRO A 233 61.70 53.45 2.67
N ASP A 234 61.16 54.33 1.81
CA ASP A 234 61.78 55.65 1.52
C ASP A 234 61.15 56.43 0.34
N ALA A 235 61.40 57.75 0.37
CA ALA A 235 61.38 58.75 -0.72
C ALA A 235 60.10 59.03 -1.55
N ALA A 236 59.68 60.31 -1.53
CA ALA A 236 58.92 61.01 -2.58
C ALA A 236 59.93 61.66 -3.60
N PRO A 237 59.57 62.41 -4.69
CA PRO A 237 58.58 63.51 -4.75
C PRO A 237 57.87 63.75 -6.13
N GLY A 238 57.16 64.89 -6.27
CA GLY A 238 56.65 65.47 -7.54
C GLY A 238 55.11 65.44 -7.68
N VAL A 239 54.31 66.50 -7.49
CA VAL A 239 54.27 67.91 -8.00
C VAL A 239 53.73 68.08 -9.42
N SER A 240 52.47 68.55 -9.55
CA SER A 240 51.96 69.67 -10.39
C SER A 240 50.42 69.58 -10.46
N LEU A 241 49.63 70.55 -10.00
CA LEU A 241 49.32 71.90 -10.51
C LEU A 241 48.37 71.93 -11.74
N ARG A 242 47.07 72.16 -11.49
CA ARG A 242 46.33 73.31 -12.06
C ARG A 242 45.02 73.65 -11.31
N LYS A 243 44.67 74.94 -11.39
CA LYS A 243 43.60 75.76 -10.73
C LYS A 243 43.19 76.83 -11.79
N PRO A 244 42.27 77.82 -11.56
CA PRO A 244 40.96 77.89 -10.86
C PRO A 244 39.82 77.63 -11.88
N ALA A 245 38.56 78.12 -11.86
CA ALA A 245 37.73 79.03 -11.04
C ALA A 245 36.23 78.59 -11.15
N ALA A 246 35.16 79.26 -10.69
CA ALA A 246 34.93 80.52 -9.95
C ALA A 246 33.72 80.36 -8.99
N SER A 247 33.47 81.36 -8.13
CA SER A 247 32.48 81.33 -7.01
C SER A 247 31.30 82.34 -7.26
N PRO A 248 30.52 82.77 -6.23
CA PRO A 248 29.39 82.16 -5.51
C PRO A 248 28.10 83.03 -5.76
N PRO A 249 27.16 83.40 -4.83
CA PRO A 249 26.76 82.89 -3.50
C PRO A 249 25.22 82.78 -3.22
N ARG A 250 24.81 82.03 -2.17
CA ARG A 250 24.14 82.53 -0.93
C ARG A 250 23.54 81.39 -0.06
N SER A 251 23.73 81.54 1.25
CA SER A 251 23.29 80.65 2.37
C SER A 251 21.89 81.10 2.90
N PRO A 252 21.32 80.60 4.03
CA PRO A 252 21.80 79.59 5.01
C PRO A 252 20.74 78.58 5.55
N SER A 253 21.18 77.56 6.31
CA SER A 253 20.77 77.30 7.72
C SER A 253 21.04 75.84 8.19
N ALA A 254 21.09 75.64 9.52
CA ALA A 254 20.97 74.39 10.30
C ALA A 254 22.11 73.34 10.31
N ALA A 255 23.13 73.63 11.14
CA ALA A 255 23.62 72.88 12.32
C ALA A 255 23.63 71.31 12.43
N PRO A 256 24.53 70.71 13.25
CA PRO A 256 25.00 69.32 13.05
C PRO A 256 24.61 68.28 14.13
N ALA A 257 24.72 66.98 13.79
CA ALA A 257 24.71 65.85 14.75
C ALA A 257 25.51 64.63 14.21
N PRO A 258 25.99 63.69 15.06
CA PRO A 258 27.31 63.11 14.85
C PRO A 258 27.41 61.59 14.58
N ALA A 259 28.59 61.20 14.09
CA ALA A 259 29.31 59.94 14.36
C ALA A 259 28.58 58.59 14.20
N ARG A 260 28.70 58.00 13.00
CA ARG A 260 28.60 56.55 12.79
C ARG A 260 29.60 55.79 13.69
N ARG A 261 29.12 55.04 14.68
CA ARG A 261 29.85 53.87 15.21
C ARG A 261 29.40 52.62 14.44
N GLY A 262 30.28 52.12 13.57
CA GLY A 262 30.01 50.92 12.80
C GLY A 262 29.97 49.67 13.68
N ARG A 263 28.77 49.10 13.89
CA ARG A 263 28.65 47.67 14.18
C ARG A 263 28.94 46.92 12.89
N ALA A 264 30.13 46.30 12.80
CA ALA A 264 30.45 45.35 11.75
C ALA A 264 29.57 44.10 11.93
N GLY A 265 28.36 44.14 11.36
CA GLY A 265 27.58 42.93 11.15
C GLY A 265 28.37 41.99 10.24
N LEU A 266 28.49 40.72 10.61
CA LEU A 266 29.00 39.70 9.68
C LEU A 266 28.04 39.62 8.50
N ALA A 267 28.40 40.29 7.40
CA ALA A 267 27.65 40.22 6.16
C ALA A 267 27.70 38.79 5.62
N SER A 268 26.58 38.07 5.76
CA SER A 268 26.30 36.85 5.01
C SER A 268 26.17 37.22 3.53
N GLY A 269 27.32 37.27 2.84
CA GLY A 269 27.40 37.61 1.42
C GLY A 269 26.44 36.76 0.58
N PRO A 270 25.81 37.34 -0.46
CA PRO A 270 24.80 36.64 -1.24
C PRO A 270 25.37 35.40 -1.92
N PHE A 271 24.54 34.36 -2.04
CA PHE A 271 24.89 33.17 -2.83
C PHE A 271 25.23 33.58 -4.27
N PRO A 272 26.29 33.00 -4.88
CA PRO A 272 26.57 33.23 -6.29
C PRO A 272 25.42 32.62 -7.12
N ARG A 273 24.52 33.49 -7.60
CA ARG A 273 23.34 33.12 -8.41
C ARG A 273 23.72 32.21 -9.59
N ALA A 274 24.92 32.42 -10.15
CA ALA A 274 25.54 31.63 -11.21
C ALA A 274 25.60 30.10 -10.96
N LEU A 275 25.55 29.62 -9.70
CA LEU A 275 25.63 28.18 -9.40
C LEU A 275 24.28 27.57 -8.96
N LEU A 276 23.26 28.40 -8.73
CA LEU A 276 21.89 27.92 -8.52
C LEU A 276 21.21 27.59 -9.85
N ILE A 277 21.41 28.44 -10.88
CA ILE A 277 20.87 28.26 -12.24
C ILE A 277 21.17 26.87 -12.83
N PRO A 278 22.43 26.38 -12.91
CA PRO A 278 22.72 25.06 -13.46
C PRO A 278 22.12 23.91 -12.62
N LEU A 279 22.02 24.08 -11.29
CA LEU A 279 21.38 23.08 -10.43
C LEU A 279 19.86 23.03 -10.66
N THR A 280 19.18 24.18 -10.81
CA THR A 280 17.75 24.20 -11.14
C THR A 280 17.47 23.66 -12.54
N VAL A 281 18.36 23.92 -13.52
CA VAL A 281 18.26 23.32 -14.86
C VAL A 281 18.44 21.80 -14.79
N ALA A 282 19.41 21.30 -14.01
CA ALA A 282 19.58 19.86 -13.79
C ALA A 282 18.38 19.20 -13.08
N THR A 283 17.76 19.89 -12.11
CA THR A 283 16.51 19.44 -11.47
C THR A 283 15.37 19.34 -12.48
N LEU A 284 15.15 20.36 -13.32
CA LEU A 284 14.13 20.34 -14.37
C LEU A 284 14.40 19.27 -15.42
N ALA A 285 15.66 19.07 -15.81
CA ALA A 285 16.05 18.01 -16.73
C ALA A 285 15.78 16.61 -16.14
N LEU A 286 16.02 16.41 -14.84
CA LEU A 286 15.72 15.14 -14.16
C LEU A 286 14.20 14.92 -14.01
N SER A 287 13.42 15.95 -13.65
CA SER A 287 11.95 15.87 -13.66
C SER A 287 11.40 15.52 -15.05
N GLY A 288 11.93 16.16 -16.10
CA GLY A 288 11.56 15.88 -17.49
C GLY A 288 11.94 14.48 -17.95
N LEU A 289 13.13 13.99 -17.56
CA LEU A 289 13.56 12.63 -17.84
C LEU A 289 12.67 11.59 -17.15
N ILE A 290 12.33 11.79 -15.87
CA ILE A 290 11.42 10.90 -15.13
C ILE A 290 10.04 10.86 -15.81
N ALA A 291 9.47 12.02 -16.14
CA ALA A 291 8.18 12.10 -16.83
C ALA A 291 8.21 11.42 -18.22
N PHE A 292 9.30 11.59 -18.99
CA PHE A 292 9.48 10.92 -20.27
C PHE A 292 9.66 9.40 -20.12
N THR A 293 10.40 8.93 -19.11
CA THR A 293 10.50 7.48 -18.86
C THR A 293 9.15 6.90 -18.42
N ALA A 294 8.37 7.61 -17.62
CA ALA A 294 7.07 7.16 -17.16
C ALA A 294 6.05 7.06 -18.32
N SER A 295 6.02 8.02 -19.24
CA SER A 295 5.16 7.95 -20.44
C SER A 295 5.58 6.89 -21.45
N ARG A 296 6.83 6.41 -21.39
CA ARG A 296 7.33 5.27 -22.17
C ARG A 296 7.08 3.91 -21.53
N LEU A 297 6.90 3.85 -20.20
CA LEU A 297 6.63 2.62 -19.47
C LEU A 297 5.13 2.37 -19.26
N PHE A 298 4.32 3.42 -19.07
CA PHE A 298 2.90 3.32 -18.78
C PHE A 298 2.05 3.68 -20.01
N THR A 299 2.20 2.89 -21.07
CA THR A 299 1.60 3.16 -22.39
C THR A 299 0.12 2.82 -22.51
N ASP A 300 -0.44 2.03 -21.59
CA ASP A 300 -1.83 1.56 -21.73
C ASP A 300 -2.83 2.72 -21.68
N THR A 301 -3.77 2.72 -22.61
CA THR A 301 -4.85 3.71 -22.72
C THR A 301 -6.23 3.11 -22.48
N THR A 302 -6.31 1.78 -22.29
CA THR A 302 -7.56 1.02 -22.23
C THR A 302 -7.53 0.01 -21.08
N SER A 303 -8.65 -0.17 -20.39
CA SER A 303 -8.90 -1.37 -19.59
C SER A 303 -9.50 -2.45 -20.50
N GLY A 304 -8.84 -3.61 -20.57
CA GLY A 304 -9.21 -4.69 -21.48
C GLY A 304 -8.41 -4.68 -22.78
N ASP A 305 -8.72 -5.68 -23.61
CA ASP A 305 -8.02 -6.12 -24.82
C ASP A 305 -8.06 -5.15 -26.03
N GLY A 306 -8.44 -3.89 -25.82
CA GLY A 306 -8.61 -2.87 -26.85
C GLY A 306 -9.87 -3.02 -27.73
N SER A 307 -10.75 -3.98 -27.44
CA SER A 307 -12.01 -4.13 -28.19
C SER A 307 -13.07 -3.11 -27.76
N TYR A 308 -13.73 -2.50 -28.75
CA TYR A 308 -14.78 -1.50 -28.54
C TYR A 308 -16.04 -1.86 -29.31
N PRO A 309 -17.24 -1.71 -28.72
CA PRO A 309 -18.48 -1.93 -29.45
C PRO A 309 -18.68 -0.87 -30.53
N THR A 310 -19.01 -1.33 -31.73
CA THR A 310 -19.46 -0.45 -32.81
C THR A 310 -20.90 0.01 -32.54
N ALA A 311 -21.33 1.06 -33.23
CA ALA A 311 -22.72 1.49 -33.19
C ALA A 311 -23.71 0.43 -33.72
N ALA A 312 -23.24 -0.58 -34.48
CA ALA A 312 -24.06 -1.72 -34.88
C ALA A 312 -24.19 -2.75 -33.74
N ASP A 313 -23.10 -3.04 -33.03
CA ASP A 313 -23.12 -3.93 -31.84
C ASP A 313 -24.10 -3.41 -30.78
N MET A 314 -24.05 -2.10 -30.49
CA MET A 314 -24.91 -1.44 -29.50
C MET A 314 -26.39 -1.38 -29.90
N ARG A 315 -26.75 -1.57 -31.17
CA ARG A 315 -28.14 -1.58 -31.65
C ARG A 315 -28.73 -2.98 -31.84
N ALA A 316 -27.88 -3.99 -32.05
CA ALA A 316 -28.33 -5.31 -32.52
C ALA A 316 -29.43 -5.95 -31.64
N ARG A 317 -29.31 -5.82 -30.31
CA ARG A 317 -30.32 -6.30 -29.37
C ARG A 317 -31.62 -5.50 -29.43
N VAL A 318 -31.55 -4.17 -29.38
CA VAL A 318 -32.72 -3.28 -29.53
C VAL A 318 -33.46 -3.56 -30.84
N ASP A 319 -32.72 -3.74 -31.94
CA ASP A 319 -33.27 -4.13 -33.23
C ASP A 319 -34.00 -5.48 -33.15
N ARG A 320 -33.37 -6.54 -32.62
CA ARG A 320 -33.99 -7.87 -32.49
C ARG A 320 -35.25 -7.83 -31.60
N VAL A 321 -35.18 -7.19 -30.44
CA VAL A 321 -36.28 -7.11 -29.47
C VAL A 321 -37.43 -6.29 -30.06
N ALA A 322 -37.15 -5.17 -30.74
CA ALA A 322 -38.17 -4.39 -31.43
C ALA A 322 -38.81 -5.18 -32.60
N ASP A 323 -38.03 -5.87 -33.41
CA ASP A 323 -38.53 -6.76 -34.48
C ASP A 323 -39.39 -7.90 -33.92
N GLY A 324 -39.08 -8.38 -32.72
CA GLY A 324 -39.92 -9.30 -31.95
C GLY A 324 -41.24 -8.66 -31.52
N LEU A 325 -41.18 -7.52 -30.83
CA LEU A 325 -42.33 -6.78 -30.30
C LEU A 325 -43.30 -6.26 -31.37
N ARG A 326 -42.85 -6.05 -32.61
CA ARG A 326 -43.75 -5.75 -33.74
C ARG A 326 -44.60 -6.96 -34.18
N ARG A 327 -44.19 -8.18 -33.84
CA ARG A 327 -44.88 -9.44 -34.21
C ARG A 327 -45.71 -10.02 -33.06
N ASP A 328 -45.21 -9.94 -31.83
CA ASP A 328 -45.89 -10.43 -30.62
C ASP A 328 -45.73 -9.40 -29.49
N PRO A 329 -46.81 -8.92 -28.83
CA PRO A 329 -46.69 -8.00 -27.70
C PRO A 329 -45.99 -8.61 -26.48
N LEU A 330 -45.77 -9.94 -26.45
CA LEU A 330 -44.91 -10.62 -25.49
C LEU A 330 -43.65 -11.15 -26.21
N TYR A 331 -42.56 -10.38 -26.16
CA TYR A 331 -41.23 -10.85 -26.57
C TYR A 331 -40.55 -11.60 -25.41
N ILE A 332 -39.90 -12.71 -25.75
CA ILE A 332 -39.08 -13.50 -24.84
C ILE A 332 -37.76 -13.77 -25.55
N ASP A 333 -36.63 -13.50 -24.89
CA ASP A 333 -35.33 -13.67 -25.52
C ASP A 333 -35.02 -15.16 -25.77
N PRO A 334 -34.82 -15.61 -27.02
CA PRO A 334 -34.57 -17.02 -27.32
C PRO A 334 -33.16 -17.48 -26.90
N GLU A 335 -32.30 -16.54 -26.48
CA GLU A 335 -30.96 -16.81 -25.97
C GLU A 335 -30.92 -17.08 -24.47
N SER A 336 -31.97 -16.75 -23.70
CA SER A 336 -31.99 -16.96 -22.25
C SER A 336 -32.83 -18.17 -21.85
N PRO A 337 -32.51 -18.84 -20.72
CA PRO A 337 -33.38 -19.86 -20.13
C PRO A 337 -34.80 -19.30 -19.92
N SER A 338 -35.82 -20.10 -20.26
CA SER A 338 -37.19 -19.59 -20.20
C SER A 338 -37.70 -19.51 -18.76
N ALA A 339 -37.90 -18.28 -18.28
CA ALA A 339 -38.61 -18.00 -17.03
C ALA A 339 -40.15 -18.06 -17.16
N LEU A 340 -40.68 -18.39 -18.35
CA LEU A 340 -42.12 -18.43 -18.65
C LEU A 340 -42.46 -19.71 -19.43
N ASP A 341 -43.28 -20.58 -18.84
CA ASP A 341 -43.69 -21.83 -19.50
C ASP A 341 -44.71 -21.61 -20.64
N ALA A 342 -45.15 -22.67 -21.31
CA ALA A 342 -46.13 -22.55 -22.39
C ALA A 342 -47.52 -22.04 -21.93
N ALA A 343 -47.95 -22.39 -20.72
CA ALA A 343 -49.24 -22.00 -20.16
C ALA A 343 -49.25 -20.54 -19.73
N ASP A 344 -48.18 -20.06 -19.09
CA ASP A 344 -48.01 -18.66 -18.73
C ASP A 344 -47.89 -17.76 -19.96
N ARG A 345 -47.15 -18.18 -20.99
CA ARG A 345 -47.11 -17.47 -22.28
C ARG A 345 -48.50 -17.36 -22.92
N ALA A 346 -49.32 -18.41 -22.89
CA ALA A 346 -50.68 -18.37 -23.39
C ALA A 346 -51.59 -17.44 -22.55
N ARG A 347 -51.49 -17.53 -21.21
CA ARG A 347 -52.24 -16.71 -20.24
C ARG A 347 -51.94 -15.22 -20.40
N LEU A 348 -50.65 -14.86 -20.45
CA LEU A 348 -50.18 -13.49 -20.61
C LEU A 348 -50.61 -12.89 -21.96
N ARG A 349 -50.51 -13.64 -23.07
CA ARG A 349 -51.01 -13.19 -24.38
C ARG A 349 -52.53 -12.94 -24.38
N ALA A 350 -53.31 -13.87 -23.83
CA ALA A 350 -54.76 -13.69 -23.70
C ALA A 350 -55.10 -12.45 -22.86
N ARG A 351 -54.34 -12.21 -21.78
CA ARG A 351 -54.53 -11.03 -20.93
C ARG A 351 -54.15 -9.73 -21.63
N LEU A 352 -53.01 -9.69 -22.33
CA LEU A 352 -52.58 -8.54 -23.14
C LEU A 352 -53.65 -8.17 -24.18
N GLY A 353 -54.23 -9.14 -24.88
CA GLY A 353 -55.32 -8.93 -25.84
C GLY A 353 -56.63 -8.42 -25.23
N SER A 354 -56.82 -8.54 -23.91
CA SER A 354 -58.00 -8.03 -23.19
C SER A 354 -57.84 -6.62 -22.62
N LEU A 355 -56.62 -6.07 -22.62
CA LEU A 355 -56.35 -4.75 -22.06
C LEU A 355 -56.80 -3.62 -22.99
N ARG A 356 -57.36 -2.57 -22.40
CA ARG A 356 -57.71 -1.31 -23.10
C ARG A 356 -56.48 -0.44 -23.41
N VAL A 357 -55.30 -0.87 -22.97
CA VAL A 357 -54.04 -0.14 -23.03
C VAL A 357 -53.07 -0.95 -23.87
N PRO A 358 -52.36 -0.35 -24.84
CA PRO A 358 -51.24 -1.02 -25.51
C PRO A 358 -50.11 -1.27 -24.50
N VAL A 359 -49.95 -2.53 -24.10
CA VAL A 359 -48.83 -3.00 -23.26
C VAL A 359 -47.94 -3.89 -24.11
N LEU A 360 -46.63 -3.68 -24.01
CA LEU A 360 -45.59 -4.49 -24.64
C LEU A 360 -44.67 -5.03 -23.55
N ILE A 361 -44.36 -6.33 -23.57
CA ILE A 361 -43.51 -6.98 -22.57
C ILE A 361 -42.26 -7.52 -23.28
N ALA A 362 -41.08 -7.08 -22.87
CA ALA A 362 -39.80 -7.64 -23.27
C ALA A 362 -39.21 -8.43 -22.09
N ALA A 363 -39.32 -9.76 -22.13
CA ALA A 363 -38.64 -10.65 -21.19
C ALA A 363 -37.18 -10.88 -21.66
N VAL A 364 -36.26 -10.06 -21.14
CA VAL A 364 -34.85 -9.98 -21.55
C VAL A 364 -33.94 -9.70 -20.36
N PRO A 365 -32.75 -10.32 -20.26
CA PRO A 365 -31.85 -10.12 -19.12
C PRO A 365 -31.25 -8.72 -19.11
N THR A 366 -31.22 -8.05 -17.96
CA THR A 366 -30.57 -6.72 -17.81
C THR A 366 -29.21 -6.87 -17.14
N SER A 367 -28.14 -6.35 -17.74
CA SER A 367 -26.79 -6.46 -17.18
C SER A 367 -25.94 -5.23 -17.49
N SER A 368 -24.95 -4.92 -16.65
CA SER A 368 -24.03 -3.78 -16.89
C SER A 368 -23.27 -3.88 -18.21
N GLY A 369 -23.06 -5.08 -18.74
CA GLY A 369 -22.41 -5.31 -20.04
C GLY A 369 -23.33 -5.04 -21.25
N ASP A 370 -24.63 -4.82 -21.03
CA ASP A 370 -25.61 -4.62 -22.09
C ASP A 370 -25.58 -3.21 -22.70
N GLU A 371 -26.27 -3.01 -23.82
CA GLU A 371 -26.28 -1.74 -24.54
C GLU A 371 -26.74 -0.55 -23.65
N SER A 372 -27.66 -0.82 -22.72
CA SER A 372 -28.23 0.14 -21.78
C SER A 372 -27.39 0.37 -20.53
N GLY A 373 -26.28 -0.35 -20.38
CA GLY A 373 -25.48 -0.35 -19.14
C GLY A 373 -26.24 -0.95 -17.96
N GLY A 374 -27.20 -1.84 -18.21
CA GLY A 374 -28.08 -2.43 -17.21
C GLY A 374 -29.23 -1.53 -16.74
N ASN A 375 -29.49 -0.40 -17.41
CA ASN A 375 -30.59 0.50 -17.08
C ASN A 375 -31.84 0.20 -17.93
N PRO A 376 -32.88 -0.45 -17.36
CA PRO A 376 -34.07 -0.82 -18.13
C PRO A 376 -34.86 0.38 -18.68
N ALA A 377 -34.69 1.58 -18.11
CA ALA A 377 -35.32 2.80 -18.65
C ALA A 377 -34.69 3.24 -19.97
N LEU A 378 -33.38 3.09 -20.14
CA LEU A 378 -32.68 3.37 -21.40
C LEU A 378 -33.05 2.34 -22.47
N LEU A 379 -33.17 1.06 -22.10
CA LEU A 379 -33.66 0.03 -23.01
C LEU A 379 -35.11 0.30 -23.44
N ALA A 380 -36.01 0.65 -22.52
CA ALA A 380 -37.39 0.99 -22.86
C ALA A 380 -37.49 2.23 -23.77
N ALA A 381 -36.68 3.27 -23.53
CA ALA A 381 -36.59 4.43 -24.41
C ALA A 381 -36.10 4.05 -25.82
N ALA A 382 -35.00 3.29 -25.93
CA ALA A 382 -34.48 2.81 -27.21
C ALA A 382 -35.49 1.92 -27.97
N LEU A 383 -36.26 1.10 -27.26
CA LEU A 383 -37.35 0.32 -27.84
C LEU A 383 -38.52 1.20 -28.32
N HIS A 384 -38.93 2.21 -27.55
CA HIS A 384 -39.95 3.16 -28.00
C HIS A 384 -39.50 3.91 -29.26
N ASP A 385 -38.28 4.45 -29.26
CA ASP A 385 -37.67 5.13 -30.40
C ASP A 385 -37.59 4.23 -31.64
N ARG A 386 -37.38 2.91 -31.45
CA ARG A 386 -37.29 1.94 -32.55
C ARG A 386 -38.63 1.35 -32.99
N LEU A 387 -39.65 1.40 -32.14
CA LEU A 387 -41.01 0.92 -32.41
C LEU A 387 -41.92 2.01 -32.97
N HIS A 388 -41.63 3.29 -32.67
CA HIS A 388 -42.48 4.46 -32.99
C HIS A 388 -43.95 4.26 -32.59
N ARG A 389 -44.17 3.68 -31.40
CA ARG A 389 -45.50 3.30 -30.91
C ARG A 389 -45.71 3.74 -29.47
N ASP A 390 -46.84 4.38 -29.23
CA ASP A 390 -47.31 4.72 -27.89
C ASP A 390 -47.74 3.46 -27.15
N ALA A 391 -47.02 3.11 -26.08
CA ALA A 391 -47.19 1.87 -25.34
C ALA A 391 -46.64 1.96 -23.91
N LEU A 392 -47.21 1.14 -23.03
CA LEU A 392 -46.61 0.81 -21.75
C LEU A 392 -45.61 -0.32 -21.99
N ILE A 393 -44.32 0.03 -22.05
CA ILE A 393 -43.23 -0.93 -22.28
C ILE A 393 -42.80 -1.49 -20.93
N VAL A 394 -42.86 -2.80 -20.77
CA VAL A 394 -42.47 -3.53 -19.56
C VAL A 394 -41.20 -4.31 -19.87
N ILE A 395 -40.09 -3.90 -19.25
CA ILE A 395 -38.87 -4.71 -19.23
C ILE A 395 -39.01 -5.71 -18.09
N ALA A 396 -38.86 -6.99 -18.41
CA ALA A 396 -38.99 -8.10 -17.47
C ALA A 396 -37.68 -8.90 -17.49
N ASP A 397 -36.95 -8.92 -16.39
CA ASP A 397 -35.67 -9.63 -16.32
C ASP A 397 -35.90 -11.09 -15.90
N PRO A 398 -35.64 -12.10 -16.76
CA PRO A 398 -35.79 -13.51 -16.40
C PRO A 398 -34.77 -13.98 -15.34
N ALA A 399 -33.62 -13.30 -15.18
CA ALA A 399 -32.58 -13.70 -14.23
C ALA A 399 -32.88 -13.25 -12.79
N THR A 400 -33.51 -12.08 -12.62
CA THR A 400 -33.91 -11.55 -11.29
C THR A 400 -35.42 -11.64 -11.01
N GLY A 401 -36.22 -11.98 -12.03
CA GLY A 401 -37.68 -11.90 -11.99
C GLY A 401 -38.23 -10.47 -11.86
N SER A 402 -37.40 -9.44 -11.93
CA SER A 402 -37.82 -8.04 -11.73
C SER A 402 -38.64 -7.52 -12.93
N ILE A 403 -39.59 -6.60 -12.67
CA ILE A 403 -40.40 -5.98 -13.73
C ILE A 403 -40.46 -4.45 -13.61
N ALA A 404 -40.08 -3.78 -14.70
CA ALA A 404 -39.95 -2.34 -14.81
C ALA A 404 -40.84 -1.81 -15.95
N PRO A 405 -42.01 -1.21 -15.63
CA PRO A 405 -42.91 -0.60 -16.60
C PRO A 405 -42.57 0.88 -16.84
N PHE A 406 -42.53 1.26 -18.12
CA PHE A 406 -42.24 2.61 -18.60
C PHE A 406 -43.36 3.07 -19.54
N ASN A 407 -44.06 4.15 -19.17
CA ASN A 407 -45.18 4.66 -19.96
C ASN A 407 -44.70 5.63 -21.04
N HIS A 408 -44.49 5.12 -22.26
CA HIS A 408 -44.19 5.94 -23.43
C HIS A 408 -45.49 6.22 -24.21
N GLY A 409 -46.30 7.18 -23.73
CA GLY A 409 -47.49 7.67 -24.44
C GLY A 409 -48.78 6.84 -24.27
N ALA A 410 -48.76 5.69 -23.59
CA ALA A 410 -49.97 4.91 -23.37
C ALA A 410 -51.00 5.64 -22.47
N PRO A 411 -52.31 5.43 -22.69
CA PRO A 411 -53.40 6.09 -21.95
C PRO A 411 -53.60 5.51 -20.53
N VAL A 412 -52.54 5.58 -19.72
CA VAL A 412 -52.50 5.16 -18.31
C VAL A 412 -51.97 6.31 -17.46
N ASN A 413 -52.56 6.49 -16.28
CA ASN A 413 -52.10 7.48 -15.32
C ASN A 413 -50.73 7.05 -14.73
N GLY A 414 -49.69 7.88 -14.90
CA GLY A 414 -48.35 7.60 -14.38
C GLY A 414 -48.28 7.48 -12.85
N GLY A 415 -49.08 8.26 -12.11
CA GLY A 415 -49.20 8.14 -10.66
C GLY A 415 -49.75 6.78 -10.22
N TYR A 416 -50.73 6.26 -10.94
CA TYR A 416 -51.25 4.89 -10.71
C TYR A 416 -50.16 3.83 -10.88
N LEU A 417 -49.26 3.97 -11.87
CA LEU A 417 -48.13 3.04 -12.03
C LEU A 417 -47.07 3.13 -10.91
N ILE A 418 -47.00 4.26 -10.21
CA ILE A 418 -46.13 4.45 -9.03
C ILE A 418 -46.76 3.82 -7.77
N GLU A 419 -48.08 3.90 -7.62
CA GLU A 419 -48.86 3.37 -6.49
C GLU A 419 -49.07 1.83 -6.54
N ARG A 420 -48.42 1.12 -7.46
CA ARG A 420 -48.56 -0.34 -7.61
C ARG A 420 -48.08 -1.14 -6.38
N PRO A 421 -48.69 -2.30 -6.07
CA PRO A 421 -48.25 -3.13 -4.94
C PRO A 421 -46.79 -3.58 -5.06
N ARG A 422 -46.03 -3.59 -3.95
CA ARG A 422 -44.60 -3.94 -3.93
C ARG A 422 -44.28 -5.33 -4.50
N GLU A 423 -45.21 -6.27 -4.33
CA GLU A 423 -45.17 -7.63 -4.91
C GLU A 423 -45.01 -7.62 -6.45
N THR A 424 -45.44 -6.53 -7.11
CA THR A 424 -45.31 -6.31 -8.57
C THR A 424 -44.02 -5.57 -8.98
N TYR A 425 -43.04 -5.42 -8.09
CA TYR A 425 -41.77 -4.75 -8.40
C TYR A 425 -40.53 -5.52 -7.92
N THR A 426 -40.46 -5.90 -6.65
CA THR A 426 -39.26 -6.56 -6.10
C THR A 426 -39.16 -8.02 -6.56
N GLY A 427 -38.09 -8.33 -7.27
CA GLY A 427 -37.58 -9.70 -7.38
C GLY A 427 -37.11 -10.16 -6.00
N GLY A 428 -37.77 -11.19 -5.46
CA GLY A 428 -37.28 -11.93 -4.29
C GLY A 428 -36.37 -13.08 -4.75
N THR A 429 -36.06 -14.00 -3.84
CA THR A 429 -35.38 -15.28 -4.18
C THR A 429 -36.25 -16.24 -5.01
N ASP A 430 -37.49 -15.85 -5.33
CA ASP A 430 -38.43 -16.64 -6.12
C ASP A 430 -38.59 -16.05 -7.54
N LEU A 431 -38.24 -16.88 -8.53
CA LEU A 431 -38.23 -16.60 -9.97
C LEU A 431 -39.63 -16.65 -10.61
N ALA A 432 -40.70 -16.48 -9.84
CA ALA A 432 -42.11 -16.50 -10.27
C ALA A 432 -42.52 -15.30 -11.18
N LEU A 433 -41.82 -15.11 -12.30
CA LEU A 433 -42.01 -14.02 -13.24
C LEU A 433 -43.41 -14.05 -13.89
N GLY A 434 -43.92 -15.22 -14.27
CA GLY A 434 -45.24 -15.39 -14.88
C GLY A 434 -46.36 -14.85 -13.99
N SER A 435 -46.41 -15.30 -12.74
CA SER A 435 -47.35 -14.82 -11.71
C SER A 435 -47.21 -13.31 -11.45
N ARG A 436 -45.99 -12.78 -11.41
CA ARG A 436 -45.71 -11.35 -11.18
C ARG A 436 -46.19 -10.48 -12.34
N LEU A 437 -45.97 -10.92 -13.59
CA LEU A 437 -46.51 -10.27 -14.79
C LEU A 437 -48.04 -10.35 -14.83
N ASP A 438 -48.64 -11.50 -14.51
CA ASP A 438 -50.09 -11.67 -14.49
C ASP A 438 -50.77 -10.75 -13.45
N ALA A 439 -50.20 -10.67 -12.24
CA ALA A 439 -50.63 -9.75 -11.20
C ALA A 439 -50.50 -8.27 -11.63
N PHE A 440 -49.38 -7.91 -12.27
CA PHE A 440 -49.17 -6.56 -12.82
C PHE A 440 -50.18 -6.21 -13.92
N LEU A 441 -50.41 -7.08 -14.90
CA LEU A 441 -51.44 -6.88 -15.93
C LEU A 441 -52.85 -6.81 -15.31
N GLY A 442 -53.09 -7.51 -14.20
CA GLY A 442 -54.32 -7.42 -13.41
C GLY A 442 -54.49 -6.11 -12.64
N TYR A 443 -53.39 -5.43 -12.30
CA TYR A 443 -53.39 -4.07 -11.78
C TYR A 443 -53.64 -3.07 -12.91
N VAL A 444 -52.92 -3.17 -14.03
CA VAL A 444 -53.12 -2.31 -15.23
C VAL A 444 -54.55 -2.41 -15.77
N ALA A 445 -55.17 -3.59 -15.77
CA ALA A 445 -56.58 -3.77 -16.17
C ALA A 445 -57.58 -2.93 -15.35
N LYS A 446 -57.21 -2.52 -14.13
CA LYS A 446 -58.02 -1.71 -13.21
C LYS A 446 -57.66 -0.22 -13.25
N SER A 447 -56.71 0.20 -14.11
CA SER A 447 -56.29 1.60 -14.17
C SER A 447 -57.45 2.52 -14.58
N PRO A 448 -57.66 3.67 -13.90
CA PRO A 448 -58.62 4.67 -14.34
C PRO A 448 -58.32 5.14 -15.78
N PRO A 449 -59.35 5.44 -16.60
CA PRO A 449 -59.14 6.03 -17.92
C PRO A 449 -58.31 7.31 -17.82
N ALA A 450 -57.22 7.36 -18.57
CA ALA A 450 -56.36 8.52 -18.67
C ALA A 450 -56.25 8.99 -20.12
N LYS A 451 -55.87 10.26 -20.31
CA LYS A 451 -55.30 10.69 -21.59
C LYS A 451 -53.96 9.98 -21.81
N ALA A 452 -53.45 10.00 -23.03
CA ALA A 452 -52.08 9.57 -23.34
C ALA A 452 -51.11 10.12 -22.28
N GLY A 453 -50.41 9.22 -21.59
CA GLY A 453 -49.55 9.57 -20.48
C GLY A 453 -48.38 10.42 -20.94
N ALA A 454 -47.91 11.33 -20.08
CA ALA A 454 -46.64 11.99 -20.31
C ALA A 454 -45.53 10.94 -20.46
N THR A 455 -44.62 11.15 -21.41
CA THR A 455 -43.40 10.36 -21.52
C THR A 455 -42.65 10.35 -20.19
N PRO A 456 -41.92 9.27 -19.86
CA PRO A 456 -41.16 9.22 -18.61
C PRO A 456 -40.13 10.36 -18.58
N TYR A 457 -39.66 10.73 -17.39
CA TYR A 457 -38.48 11.59 -17.30
C TYR A 457 -37.34 10.94 -18.10
N PRO A 458 -36.65 11.66 -18.99
CA PRO A 458 -35.58 11.07 -19.80
C PRO A 458 -34.51 10.51 -18.86
N PRO A 459 -34.20 9.20 -18.92
CA PRO A 459 -33.21 8.60 -18.03
C PRO A 459 -31.84 9.24 -18.26
N GLU A 460 -31.01 9.27 -17.22
CA GLU A 460 -29.61 9.68 -17.37
C GLU A 460 -28.93 8.78 -18.43
N PRO A 461 -28.21 9.35 -19.41
CA PRO A 461 -27.52 8.56 -20.41
C PRO A 461 -26.52 7.60 -19.77
N ALA A 462 -26.48 6.35 -20.24
CA ALA A 462 -25.43 5.43 -19.85
C ALA A 462 -24.07 6.00 -20.27
N THR A 463 -23.04 5.71 -19.49
CA THR A 463 -21.65 6.03 -19.85
C THR A 463 -21.36 5.49 -21.24
N ASP A 464 -20.69 6.28 -22.07
CA ASP A 464 -20.18 5.85 -23.38
C ASP A 464 -19.23 4.66 -23.19
N PRO A 465 -19.48 3.49 -23.81
CA PRO A 465 -18.64 2.30 -23.61
C PRO A 465 -17.18 2.50 -24.04
N VAL A 466 -16.89 3.46 -24.92
CA VAL A 466 -15.51 3.83 -25.28
C VAL A 466 -14.84 4.56 -24.11
N GLN A 467 -15.55 5.45 -23.43
CA GLN A 467 -15.07 6.18 -22.25
C GLN A 467 -15.01 5.29 -21.00
N GLU A 468 -15.91 4.31 -20.88
CA GLU A 468 -15.93 3.32 -19.81
C GLU A 468 -14.66 2.46 -19.78
N LYS A 469 -14.16 2.05 -20.96
CA LYS A 469 -12.87 1.36 -21.12
C LYS A 469 -11.66 2.29 -21.22
N ALA A 470 -11.84 3.61 -21.33
CA ALA A 470 -10.72 4.54 -21.49
C ALA A 470 -10.02 4.81 -20.15
N LEU A 471 -8.71 4.62 -20.10
CA LEU A 471 -7.90 4.96 -18.93
C LEU A 471 -7.57 6.45 -18.90
N PRO A 472 -7.60 7.10 -17.71
CA PRO A 472 -7.18 8.49 -17.58
C PRO A 472 -5.70 8.64 -17.93
N GLY A 473 -5.34 9.77 -18.57
CA GLY A 473 -3.95 10.03 -18.93
C GLY A 473 -3.04 10.12 -17.71
N LEU A 474 -1.80 9.61 -17.83
CA LEU A 474 -0.82 9.47 -16.73
C LEU A 474 -0.54 10.75 -15.90
N PHE A 475 -0.76 11.93 -16.50
CA PHE A 475 -0.54 13.23 -15.86
C PHE A 475 -1.85 13.90 -15.39
N THR A 476 -2.94 13.12 -15.26
CA THR A 476 -4.25 13.56 -14.79
C THR A 476 -4.59 12.94 -13.42
N GLY A 477 -5.77 13.24 -12.87
CA GLY A 477 -6.23 12.72 -11.59
C GLY A 477 -5.19 12.89 -10.46
N ASP A 478 -4.83 11.76 -9.84
CA ASP A 478 -3.96 11.69 -8.67
C ASP A 478 -2.49 12.06 -8.92
N PHE A 479 -2.10 12.34 -10.17
CA PHE A 479 -0.81 12.97 -10.47
C PHE A 479 -0.57 14.25 -9.65
N ARG A 480 -1.60 15.10 -9.48
CA ARG A 480 -1.49 16.36 -8.72
C ARG A 480 -1.27 16.14 -7.21
N PRO A 481 -2.08 15.34 -6.49
CA PRO A 481 -1.75 14.85 -5.14
C PRO A 481 -0.35 14.25 -5.03
N GLY A 482 0.06 13.42 -6.01
CA GLY A 482 1.38 12.82 -6.09
C GLY A 482 2.50 13.86 -6.08
N LEU A 483 2.41 14.91 -6.93
CA LEU A 483 3.40 16.00 -6.97
C LEU A 483 3.60 16.69 -5.61
N LEU A 484 2.50 16.93 -4.87
CA LEU A 484 2.52 17.59 -3.55
C LEU A 484 3.17 16.70 -2.48
N ILE A 485 2.80 15.42 -2.43
CA ILE A 485 3.36 14.45 -1.49
C ILE A 485 4.83 14.16 -1.82
N GLY A 486 5.20 14.09 -3.11
CA GLY A 486 6.58 14.01 -3.57
C GLY A 486 7.43 15.18 -3.06
N ALA A 487 6.93 16.41 -3.15
CA ALA A 487 7.64 17.57 -2.63
C ALA A 487 7.83 17.50 -1.10
N PHE A 488 6.81 17.07 -0.35
CA PHE A 488 6.90 16.87 1.10
C PHE A 488 7.93 15.78 1.47
N LEU A 489 7.86 14.61 0.82
CA LEU A 489 8.79 13.51 1.03
C LEU A 489 10.22 13.88 0.65
N GLY A 490 10.43 14.65 -0.43
CA GLY A 490 11.74 15.18 -0.81
C GLY A 490 12.34 16.09 0.26
N GLY A 491 11.49 16.92 0.90
CA GLY A 491 11.86 17.72 2.06
C GLY A 491 12.17 16.89 3.32
N LEU A 492 11.41 15.83 3.57
CA LEU A 492 11.60 14.91 4.70
C LEU A 492 12.90 14.09 4.56
N VAL A 493 13.15 13.50 3.39
CA VAL A 493 14.41 12.81 3.06
C VAL A 493 15.61 13.76 3.22
N PHE A 494 15.48 14.99 2.73
CA PHE A 494 16.49 16.02 2.96
C PHE A 494 16.73 16.30 4.46
N GLY A 495 15.67 16.41 5.26
CA GLY A 495 15.73 16.58 6.72
C GLY A 495 16.48 15.45 7.42
N LEU A 496 16.14 14.19 7.09
CA LEU A 496 16.80 13.00 7.61
C LEU A 496 18.29 12.94 7.24
N VAL A 497 18.64 13.22 5.98
CA VAL A 497 20.04 13.28 5.53
C VAL A 497 20.80 14.41 6.23
N ALA A 498 20.19 15.59 6.40
CA ALA A 498 20.80 16.71 7.11
C ALA A 498 21.05 16.40 8.59
N LEU A 499 20.11 15.69 9.24
CA LEU A 499 20.17 15.21 10.61
C LEU A 499 21.28 14.15 10.78
N ALA A 500 21.27 13.08 9.98
CA ALA A 500 22.31 12.03 10.01
C ALA A 500 23.73 12.61 9.81
N LEU A 501 23.90 13.51 8.82
CA LEU A 501 25.16 14.22 8.59
C LEU A 501 25.52 15.22 9.72
N SER A 502 24.61 15.53 10.64
CA SER A 502 24.89 16.33 11.85
C SER A 502 25.28 15.46 13.04
N LEU A 503 24.61 14.32 13.26
CA LEU A 503 24.99 13.33 14.27
C LEU A 503 26.38 12.75 14.00
N ALA A 504 26.64 12.31 12.76
CA ALA A 504 27.97 11.84 12.34
C ALA A 504 29.08 12.88 12.58
N ARG A 505 28.76 14.18 12.57
CA ARG A 505 29.72 15.25 12.94
C ARG A 505 29.88 15.43 14.44
N ARG A 506 28.81 15.33 15.24
CA ARG A 506 28.93 15.32 16.72
C ARG A 506 29.80 14.15 17.17
N LEU A 507 29.56 12.96 16.62
CA LEU A 507 30.37 11.75 16.85
C LEU A 507 31.83 11.97 16.41
N ARG A 508 32.10 12.38 15.16
CA ARG A 508 33.47 12.66 14.69
C ARG A 508 34.18 13.81 15.43
N ARG A 509 33.46 14.73 16.09
CA ARG A 509 34.06 15.75 16.98
C ARG A 509 34.40 15.18 18.35
N ARG A 510 33.55 14.32 18.92
CA ARG A 510 33.84 13.58 20.17
C ARG A 510 34.97 12.56 20.00
N LEU A 511 35.13 11.99 18.80
CA LEU A 511 36.16 11.01 18.44
C LEU A 511 37.45 11.61 17.86
N ARG A 512 37.67 12.93 17.97
CA ARG A 512 38.94 13.59 17.62
C ARG A 512 39.65 14.12 18.87
N PRO A 513 40.48 13.31 19.55
CA PRO A 513 41.40 13.82 20.54
C PRO A 513 42.52 14.63 19.87
N GLY A 514 42.96 15.72 20.52
CA GLY A 514 44.21 16.41 20.21
C GLY A 514 44.22 17.37 19.02
N GLN A 515 43.77 18.62 19.22
CA GLN A 515 44.33 19.83 18.58
C GLN A 515 44.08 21.08 19.46
N LEU A 516 44.61 21.06 20.69
CA LEU A 516 44.83 22.22 21.55
C LEU A 516 45.88 21.81 22.60
N SER A 517 47.15 21.88 22.21
CA SER A 517 48.38 21.90 23.04
C SER A 517 49.56 21.48 22.17
N ALA A 518 50.18 22.46 21.51
CA ALA A 518 51.44 22.32 20.80
C ALA A 518 52.35 23.48 21.22
N ALA A 519 52.81 23.43 22.47
CA ALA A 519 53.83 24.31 23.04
C ALA A 519 54.46 23.61 24.25
N ALA A 520 55.80 23.68 24.35
CA ALA A 520 56.67 22.97 25.30
C ALA A 520 56.66 21.43 25.18
N GLY A 521 57.87 20.87 24.97
CA GLY A 521 58.12 19.43 24.89
C GLY A 521 58.59 18.85 26.23
N GLY A 522 58.80 17.53 26.25
CA GLY A 522 59.25 16.77 27.41
C GLY A 522 59.01 15.28 27.20
N GLU A 523 60.04 14.48 27.43
CA GLU A 523 60.19 13.08 27.03
C GLU A 523 59.12 12.10 27.51
N ARG A 524 59.06 10.94 26.84
CA ARG A 524 58.26 9.78 27.28
C ARG A 524 58.83 9.20 28.58
N GLY A 525 57.98 9.07 29.60
CA GLY A 525 58.18 8.19 30.74
C GLY A 525 56.88 7.44 31.05
N ASP A 526 56.93 6.10 31.04
CA ASP A 526 55.75 5.24 31.21
C ASP A 526 55.24 5.22 32.66
N ALA A 527 54.39 6.19 33.01
CA ALA A 527 53.68 6.22 34.29
C ALA A 527 52.37 7.03 34.22
N ALA A 528 51.49 6.72 33.25
CA ALA A 528 50.16 7.35 33.14
C ALA A 528 49.21 6.85 34.25
N GLY A 529 49.41 7.35 35.47
CA GLY A 529 48.53 7.11 36.61
C GLY A 529 47.08 7.43 36.27
N GLN A 530 46.18 6.52 36.66
CA GLN A 530 44.77 6.58 36.32
C GLN A 530 44.11 7.76 37.05
N LYS A 531 44.11 8.94 36.41
CA LYS A 531 43.55 10.18 36.92
C LYS A 531 42.09 9.93 37.31
N ALA A 532 41.78 10.03 38.60
CA ALA A 532 40.47 9.64 39.11
C ALA A 532 39.36 10.48 38.44
N PRO A 533 38.27 9.83 37.99
CA PRO A 533 37.21 10.52 37.26
C PRO A 533 36.47 11.53 38.14
N GLU A 534 36.11 12.63 37.48
CA GLU A 534 35.59 13.90 37.98
C GLU A 534 34.14 13.77 38.51
N ALA A 535 33.95 13.06 39.63
CA ALA A 535 32.67 13.00 40.35
C ALA A 535 32.68 13.97 41.54
N PRO A 536 31.75 14.94 41.62
CA PRO A 536 31.67 15.86 42.75
C PRO A 536 31.22 15.16 44.03
N ASP A 537 31.52 15.76 45.19
CA ASP A 537 31.08 15.28 46.51
C ASP A 537 29.62 15.64 46.82
N ARG A 538 29.07 16.62 46.10
CA ARG A 538 27.68 17.10 46.16
C ARG A 538 27.12 17.26 44.75
N PRO A 539 26.84 16.15 44.03
CA PRO A 539 26.27 16.22 42.69
C PRO A 539 24.84 16.78 42.73
N ASP A 540 24.51 17.67 41.80
CA ASP A 540 23.14 18.10 41.60
C ASP A 540 22.30 17.02 40.88
N PRO A 541 20.95 16.99 41.02
CA PRO A 541 20.11 15.99 40.39
C PRO A 541 20.19 15.95 38.86
N ALA A 542 20.47 17.07 38.18
CA ALA A 542 20.59 17.10 36.72
C ALA A 542 21.94 16.54 36.25
N TRP A 543 23.01 16.70 37.04
CA TRP A 543 24.27 15.97 36.86
C TRP A 543 24.05 14.47 37.02
N LEU A 544 23.41 14.03 38.11
CA LEU A 544 23.11 12.61 38.36
C LEU A 544 22.30 11.98 37.21
N ARG A 545 21.20 12.61 36.79
CA ARG A 545 20.37 12.13 35.67
C ARG A 545 21.09 12.11 34.32
N ARG A 546 22.08 12.99 34.10
CA ARG A 546 22.90 12.98 32.88
C ARG A 546 23.92 11.84 32.95
N THR A 547 24.65 11.75 34.05
CA THR A 547 25.69 10.73 34.27
C THR A 547 25.09 9.33 34.30
N ALA A 548 23.93 9.12 34.93
CA ALA A 548 23.22 7.84 34.92
C ALA A 548 22.91 7.39 33.48
N ARG A 549 22.27 8.24 32.66
CA ARG A 549 22.00 7.92 31.24
C ARG A 549 23.28 7.66 30.44
N GLU A 550 24.34 8.43 30.66
CA GLU A 550 25.62 8.25 29.97
C GLU A 550 26.35 6.96 30.37
N GLU A 551 26.31 6.58 31.64
CA GLU A 551 26.94 5.34 32.15
C GLU A 551 26.14 4.08 31.79
N ILE A 552 24.80 4.14 31.84
CA ILE A 552 23.92 3.04 31.44
C ILE A 552 24.07 2.77 29.94
N ALA A 553 23.97 3.80 29.09
CA ALA A 553 24.22 3.63 27.65
C ALA A 553 25.62 3.09 27.35
N ALA A 554 26.62 3.43 28.19
CA ALA A 554 27.98 2.92 28.06
C ALA A 554 28.20 1.51 28.68
N LEU A 555 27.25 0.99 29.47
CA LEU A 555 27.15 -0.41 29.90
C LEU A 555 26.45 -1.24 28.83
N THR A 556 25.28 -0.82 28.34
CA THR A 556 24.56 -1.48 27.25
C THR A 556 25.45 -1.63 26.01
N ALA A 557 26.14 -0.56 25.60
CA ALA A 557 27.09 -0.63 24.48
C ALA A 557 28.37 -1.46 24.76
N ALA A 558 28.64 -1.83 26.01
CA ALA A 558 29.72 -2.75 26.38
C ALA A 558 29.25 -4.22 26.47
N LEU A 559 27.94 -4.46 26.56
CA LEU A 559 27.29 -5.78 26.51
C LEU A 559 26.98 -6.24 25.06
N ASP A 560 26.83 -5.29 24.14
CA ASP A 560 26.56 -5.48 22.70
C ASP A 560 27.46 -6.50 21.96
N PRO A 561 28.78 -6.61 22.19
CA PRO A 561 29.61 -7.61 21.52
C PRO A 561 29.35 -9.03 22.07
N ALA A 562 28.46 -9.76 21.42
CA ALA A 562 27.89 -11.03 21.87
C ALA A 562 28.93 -12.10 22.25
N ASP A 563 30.01 -12.27 21.50
CA ASP A 563 30.91 -13.44 21.62
C ASP A 563 32.22 -13.20 22.37
N SER A 564 32.59 -11.96 22.68
CA SER A 564 33.92 -11.64 23.24
C SER A 564 34.01 -11.61 24.77
N LEU A 565 32.89 -11.79 25.48
CA LEU A 565 32.84 -11.71 26.95
C LEU A 565 32.82 -13.10 27.60
N SER A 566 33.56 -13.26 28.70
CA SER A 566 33.44 -14.45 29.55
C SER A 566 32.03 -14.55 30.15
N ALA A 567 31.55 -15.77 30.39
CA ALA A 567 30.22 -16.00 30.96
C ALA A 567 30.04 -15.28 32.31
N GLU A 568 31.09 -15.26 33.14
CA GLU A 568 31.11 -14.58 34.43
C GLU A 568 30.99 -13.05 34.31
N ALA A 569 31.79 -12.43 33.42
CA ALA A 569 31.75 -10.99 33.22
C ALA A 569 30.43 -10.54 32.59
N ARG A 570 29.88 -11.34 31.65
CA ARG A 570 28.55 -11.12 31.05
C ARG A 570 27.46 -11.18 32.12
N ARG A 571 27.45 -12.21 32.98
CA ARG A 571 26.42 -12.38 34.03
C ARG A 571 26.42 -11.23 35.02
N ARG A 572 27.58 -10.88 35.61
CA ARG A 572 27.70 -9.74 36.55
C ARG A 572 27.29 -8.41 35.94
N ALA A 573 27.59 -8.20 34.66
CA ALA A 573 27.22 -6.98 33.96
C ALA A 573 25.71 -6.87 33.67
N TRP A 574 25.03 -7.99 33.41
CA TRP A 574 23.57 -8.06 33.36
C TRP A 574 22.93 -7.85 34.74
N GLU A 575 23.41 -8.54 35.78
CA GLU A 575 22.94 -8.35 37.17
C GLU A 575 23.03 -6.87 37.61
N CYS A 576 24.08 -6.16 37.19
CA CYS A 576 24.22 -4.71 37.41
C CYS A 576 23.25 -3.86 36.57
N LEU A 577 22.95 -4.26 35.33
CA LEU A 577 22.03 -3.54 34.45
C LEU A 577 20.58 -3.71 34.90
N ASP A 578 20.17 -4.92 35.27
CA ASP A 578 18.83 -5.25 35.75
C ASP A 578 18.54 -4.52 37.08
N ALA A 579 19.49 -4.57 38.02
CA ALA A 579 19.40 -3.79 39.25
C ALA A 579 19.41 -2.27 38.98
N THR A 580 20.06 -1.81 37.91
CA THR A 580 19.98 -0.39 37.52
C THR A 580 18.61 -0.02 36.97
N ALA A 581 17.96 -0.89 36.18
CA ALA A 581 16.61 -0.66 35.65
C ALA A 581 15.58 -0.52 36.79
N LEU A 582 15.59 -1.44 37.76
CA LEU A 582 14.74 -1.39 38.95
C LEU A 582 14.80 -0.06 39.72
N LEU A 583 15.96 0.64 39.69
CA LEU A 583 16.17 1.91 40.39
C LEU A 583 15.66 3.16 39.64
N ILE A 584 15.36 3.07 38.34
CA ILE A 584 15.13 4.26 37.50
C ILE A 584 13.93 4.18 36.56
N ASP A 585 13.40 2.99 36.31
CA ASP A 585 12.33 2.68 35.35
C ASP A 585 11.22 1.90 36.09
N GLY A 586 10.61 2.55 37.09
CA GLY A 586 9.60 1.93 37.94
C GLY A 586 8.31 1.59 37.19
N ASP A 587 7.97 2.41 36.19
CA ASP A 587 6.82 2.19 35.30
C ASP A 587 7.10 1.14 34.19
N SER A 588 8.35 0.65 34.07
CA SER A 588 8.79 -0.31 33.04
C SER A 588 8.52 0.14 31.59
N ASP A 589 8.58 1.46 31.33
CA ASP A 589 8.35 2.07 30.01
C ASP A 589 9.64 2.26 29.18
N GLY A 590 10.78 1.85 29.73
CA GLY A 590 12.10 1.98 29.10
C GLY A 590 12.71 3.38 29.26
N ARG A 591 12.17 4.21 30.14
CA ARG A 591 12.66 5.58 30.41
C ARG A 591 13.05 5.73 31.86
N MET A 592 13.68 6.88 32.14
CA MET A 592 14.11 7.24 33.48
C MET A 592 13.08 8.18 34.09
N ASP A 593 12.48 7.76 35.20
CA ASP A 593 11.38 8.46 35.86
C ASP A 593 11.74 9.92 36.20
N ALA A 594 10.73 10.79 36.15
CA ALA A 594 10.92 12.23 36.33
C ALA A 594 11.19 12.61 37.79
N ASP A 595 10.89 11.72 38.74
CA ASP A 595 10.94 11.90 40.19
C ASP A 595 11.84 10.90 40.91
N THR A 596 12.63 10.06 40.21
CA THR A 596 13.66 9.20 40.81
C THR A 596 14.53 9.98 41.81
N ALA A 597 14.75 9.43 43.01
CA ALA A 597 15.45 10.11 44.07
C ALA A 597 16.98 10.22 43.80
N PRO A 598 17.67 11.21 44.39
CA PRO A 598 19.12 11.37 44.20
C PRO A 598 19.95 10.16 44.65
N ALA A 599 19.49 9.40 45.65
CA ALA A 599 20.13 8.18 46.12
C ALA A 599 20.09 7.07 45.07
N ASP A 600 18.93 6.84 44.44
CA ASP A 600 18.75 5.78 43.44
C ASP A 600 19.47 6.11 42.14
N LEU A 601 19.44 7.38 41.72
CA LEU A 601 20.25 7.84 40.59
C LEU A 601 21.76 7.69 40.84
N ALA A 602 22.24 7.92 42.07
CA ALA A 602 23.63 7.67 42.42
C ALA A 602 23.94 6.15 42.47
N CYS A 603 23.00 5.33 42.95
CA CYS A 603 23.11 3.87 42.97
C CYS A 603 23.19 3.30 41.54
N ALA A 604 22.33 3.76 40.63
CA ALA A 604 22.35 3.44 39.20
C ALA A 604 23.70 3.79 38.54
N VAL A 605 24.29 4.95 38.85
CA VAL A 605 25.64 5.31 38.37
C VAL A 605 26.71 4.36 38.90
N VAL A 606 26.62 3.94 40.16
CA VAL A 606 27.56 2.99 40.78
C VAL A 606 27.46 1.61 40.12
N LEU A 607 26.25 1.09 39.95
CA LEU A 607 25.99 -0.21 39.33
C LEU A 607 26.40 -0.22 37.84
N ALA A 608 26.04 0.80 37.07
CA ALA A 608 26.46 0.92 35.68
C ALA A 608 28.00 0.95 35.54
N ARG A 609 28.70 1.68 36.42
CA ARG A 609 30.17 1.69 36.49
C ARG A 609 30.76 0.35 36.94
N ALA A 610 30.09 -0.37 37.84
CA ALA A 610 30.51 -1.69 38.29
C ALA A 610 30.40 -2.74 37.18
N GLY A 611 29.27 -2.83 36.47
CA GLY A 611 29.09 -3.75 35.34
C GLY A 611 30.12 -3.50 34.23
N ARG A 612 30.40 -2.22 33.90
CA ARG A 612 31.47 -1.84 32.97
C ARG A 612 32.87 -2.22 33.47
N THR A 613 33.07 -2.25 34.79
CA THR A 613 34.34 -2.68 35.39
C THR A 613 34.48 -4.20 35.32
N ALA A 614 33.42 -4.97 35.60
CA ALA A 614 33.41 -6.43 35.44
C ALA A 614 33.75 -6.86 34.00
N ILE A 615 33.24 -6.14 33.00
CA ILE A 615 33.59 -6.35 31.58
C ILE A 615 35.07 -6.03 31.29
N ARG A 616 35.59 -4.90 31.80
CA ARG A 616 36.92 -4.38 31.41
C ARG A 616 38.08 -4.93 32.25
N ARG A 617 37.82 -5.35 33.47
CA ARG A 617 38.78 -5.84 34.46
C ARG A 617 38.09 -6.90 35.35
N PRO A 618 37.92 -8.14 34.87
CA PRO A 618 37.27 -9.21 35.63
C PRO A 618 37.90 -9.46 37.02
N ASP A 619 39.21 -9.22 37.14
CA ASP A 619 40.00 -9.39 38.38
C ASP A 619 39.92 -8.19 39.34
N ALA A 620 39.16 -7.13 39.00
CA ALA A 620 38.95 -6.01 39.90
C ALA A 620 38.12 -6.42 41.12
N THR A 621 38.39 -5.82 42.27
CA THR A 621 37.56 -6.05 43.46
C THR A 621 36.11 -5.60 43.20
N ALA A 622 35.15 -6.41 43.66
CA ALA A 622 33.73 -6.09 43.65
C ALA A 622 33.35 -4.98 44.66
N GLN A 623 34.29 -4.37 45.36
CA GLN A 623 34.05 -3.24 46.27
C GLN A 623 34.30 -1.90 45.57
N VAL A 624 33.50 -0.88 45.88
CA VAL A 624 33.68 0.50 45.40
C VAL A 624 34.28 1.41 46.47
N CYS A 625 34.64 2.63 46.09
CA CYS A 625 35.24 3.59 47.00
C CYS A 625 34.26 4.07 48.09
N HIS A 626 34.48 3.65 49.34
CA HIS A 626 33.66 4.02 50.50
C HIS A 626 33.50 5.54 50.71
N ARG A 627 34.51 6.36 50.34
CA ARG A 627 34.39 7.83 50.46
C ARG A 627 33.34 8.40 49.51
N ASN A 628 33.48 8.13 48.22
CA ASN A 628 32.50 8.49 47.21
C ASN A 628 32.33 7.29 46.26
N PRO A 629 31.23 6.53 46.38
CA PRO A 629 30.95 5.38 45.51
C PRO A 629 31.01 5.72 44.01
N LEU A 630 30.71 6.96 43.63
CA LEU A 630 30.78 7.43 42.24
C LEU A 630 32.20 7.38 41.66
N HIS A 631 33.27 7.33 42.48
CA HIS A 631 34.63 7.11 41.99
C HIS A 631 34.85 5.72 41.37
N GLY A 632 33.90 4.79 41.55
CA GLY A 632 33.98 3.42 41.03
C GLY A 632 34.80 2.48 41.93
N ALA A 633 35.35 1.42 41.32
CA ALA A 633 36.01 0.32 42.01
C ALA A 633 37.16 0.77 42.93
N ALA A 634 37.27 0.08 44.07
CA ALA A 634 38.37 0.25 45.00
C ALA A 634 39.67 -0.36 44.44
N SER A 635 40.81 0.06 45.00
CA SER A 635 42.14 -0.46 44.64
C SER A 635 43.02 -0.68 45.89
N GLY A 636 42.36 -0.95 47.01
CA GLY A 636 42.98 -1.10 48.33
C GLY A 636 42.04 -0.67 49.45
N ARG A 637 42.49 -0.82 50.70
CA ARG A 637 41.75 -0.42 51.90
C ARG A 637 42.51 0.67 52.64
N ARG A 638 41.80 1.50 53.40
CA ARG A 638 42.36 2.55 54.26
C ARG A 638 41.69 2.49 55.63
N GLN A 639 42.47 2.72 56.69
CA GLN A 639 41.92 2.89 58.03
C GLN A 639 41.17 4.23 58.11
N ILE A 640 39.88 4.18 58.40
CA ILE A 640 38.98 5.32 58.50
C ILE A 640 38.34 5.30 59.88
N ARG A 641 38.40 6.41 60.61
CA ARG A 641 37.60 6.62 61.83
C ARG A 641 36.19 7.05 61.40
N THR A 642 35.21 6.22 61.71
CA THR A 642 33.79 6.50 61.49
C THR A 642 33.25 7.38 62.62
N ALA A 643 32.44 8.38 62.29
CA ALA A 643 31.77 9.19 63.31
C ALA A 643 30.84 8.30 64.14
N GLY A 644 30.93 8.39 65.48
CA GLY A 644 30.14 7.58 66.41
C GLY A 644 30.81 6.31 66.95
N SER A 645 31.89 5.80 66.35
CA SER A 645 32.64 4.66 66.90
C SER A 645 34.15 4.95 66.99
N GLY A 646 34.71 4.99 68.20
CA GLY A 646 36.11 5.38 68.45
C GLY A 646 37.19 4.48 67.85
N ARG A 647 36.83 3.36 67.21
CA ARG A 647 37.75 2.43 66.54
C ARG A 647 37.82 2.72 65.03
N ALA A 648 39.03 2.74 64.46
CA ALA A 648 39.20 2.83 63.02
C ALA A 648 38.81 1.50 62.34
N ARG A 649 38.09 1.59 61.21
CA ARG A 649 37.72 0.45 60.37
C ARG A 649 38.52 0.48 59.06
N SER A 650 38.93 -0.69 58.57
CA SER A 650 39.64 -0.84 57.28
C SER A 650 38.65 -0.93 56.13
N LEU A 651 38.42 0.17 55.42
CA LEU A 651 37.36 0.31 54.41
C LEU A 651 37.93 0.47 52.98
N PRO A 652 37.23 -0.04 51.95
CA PRO A 652 37.71 -0.01 50.56
C PRO A 652 37.72 1.42 49.98
N VAL A 653 38.78 1.79 49.25
CA VAL A 653 38.93 3.11 48.62
C VAL A 653 39.58 3.00 47.23
N CYS A 654 39.24 3.90 46.32
CA CYS A 654 39.94 4.01 45.03
C CYS A 654 41.37 4.56 45.21
N GLN A 655 42.20 4.43 44.17
CA GLN A 655 43.63 4.81 44.21
C GLN A 655 43.85 6.26 44.66
N ALA A 656 43.03 7.20 44.19
CA ALA A 656 43.11 8.60 44.61
C ALA A 656 42.77 8.79 46.09
N CYS A 657 41.66 8.20 46.58
CA CYS A 657 41.29 8.27 47.99
C CYS A 657 42.25 7.51 48.93
N ARG A 658 43.02 6.54 48.39
CA ARG A 658 44.13 5.89 49.09
C ARG A 658 45.32 6.83 49.27
N ALA A 659 45.67 7.64 48.25
CA ALA A 659 46.68 8.67 48.36
C ALA A 659 46.20 9.84 49.25
N VAL A 660 45.22 10.62 48.78
CA VAL A 660 44.67 11.78 49.48
C VAL A 660 43.21 11.51 49.84
N PRO A 661 42.79 11.53 51.11
CA PRO A 661 41.41 11.22 51.46
C PRO A 661 40.46 12.29 50.93
N GLY A 662 39.60 11.91 49.99
CA GLY A 662 38.56 12.79 49.46
C GLY A 662 37.40 12.99 50.43
N PRO A 663 36.54 14.01 50.18
CA PRO A 663 35.28 14.20 50.90
C PRO A 663 34.37 12.96 50.77
N VAL A 664 33.43 12.84 51.70
CA VAL A 664 32.38 11.81 51.65
C VAL A 664 31.27 12.29 50.71
N LEU A 665 30.76 11.41 49.85
CA LEU A 665 29.60 11.71 49.00
C LEU A 665 28.40 12.12 49.87
N ARG A 666 27.80 13.26 49.53
CA ARG A 666 26.56 13.74 50.12
C ARG A 666 25.53 13.96 49.02
N LEU A 667 24.27 13.65 49.31
CA LEU A 667 23.16 13.82 48.37
C LEU A 667 22.02 14.58 49.06
N GLY A 668 21.12 15.16 48.27
CA GLY A 668 19.88 15.75 48.77
C GLY A 668 18.87 14.66 49.15
N SER A 669 18.12 14.88 50.23
CA SER A 669 17.21 13.89 50.82
C SER A 669 15.93 13.63 50.03
N SER A 670 15.56 14.52 49.09
CA SER A 670 14.31 14.44 48.32
C SER A 670 14.48 15.05 46.91
N PRO A 671 13.78 14.51 45.88
CA PRO A 671 13.79 15.04 44.53
C PRO A 671 12.93 16.32 44.34
N ARG A 672 12.05 16.68 45.29
CA ARG A 672 11.02 17.74 45.09
C ARG A 672 11.22 19.03 45.90
N THR A 673 12.29 19.15 46.68
CA THR A 673 12.57 20.30 47.57
C THR A 673 13.90 20.97 47.21
N ARG A 674 13.87 22.27 46.92
CA ARG A 674 15.03 23.00 46.34
C ARG A 674 16.11 23.39 47.37
N HIS A 675 15.85 23.22 48.66
CA HIS A 675 16.71 23.58 49.79
C HIS A 675 16.65 22.51 50.90
N ASP A 676 17.06 21.28 50.59
CA ASP A 676 17.37 20.27 51.61
C ASP A 676 18.87 20.20 51.91
N ALA A 677 19.20 19.92 53.16
CA ALA A 677 20.58 19.76 53.60
C ALA A 677 21.20 18.49 52.99
N TYR A 678 22.31 18.64 52.25
CA TYR A 678 23.08 17.51 51.75
C TYR A 678 23.57 16.63 52.91
N VAL A 679 23.10 15.39 53.01
CA VAL A 679 23.51 14.40 54.04
C VAL A 679 24.45 13.35 53.44
N PRO A 680 25.35 12.74 54.23
CA PRO A 680 26.20 11.65 53.73
C PRO A 680 25.37 10.50 53.15
N TYR A 681 25.82 9.88 52.07
CA TYR A 681 25.08 8.76 51.45
C TYR A 681 24.81 7.60 52.43
N ALA A 682 25.70 7.41 53.41
CA ALA A 682 25.61 6.42 54.47
C ALA A 682 24.44 6.61 55.45
N THR A 683 23.78 7.78 55.45
CA THR A 683 22.65 8.09 56.34
C THR A 683 21.33 8.26 55.57
N LEU A 684 21.31 7.92 54.28
CA LEU A 684 20.09 7.93 53.46
C LEU A 684 19.36 6.58 53.56
N PRO A 685 18.02 6.56 53.41
CA PRO A 685 17.31 5.32 53.16
C PRO A 685 17.67 4.75 51.77
N GLY A 686 17.42 3.45 51.58
CA GLY A 686 17.60 2.77 50.30
C GLY A 686 18.95 2.04 50.13
N PRO A 687 19.11 1.30 49.02
CA PRO A 687 20.17 0.30 48.85
C PRO A 687 21.59 0.90 48.85
N LEU A 688 21.77 2.15 48.42
CA LEU A 688 23.08 2.83 48.34
C LEU A 688 23.81 2.88 49.70
N ALA A 689 23.07 2.93 50.81
CA ALA A 689 23.66 3.02 52.15
C ALA A 689 24.47 1.77 52.54
N THR A 690 24.18 0.59 51.98
CA THR A 690 24.92 -0.66 52.26
C THR A 690 26.42 -0.56 51.96
N LEU A 691 26.81 0.28 51.01
CA LEU A 691 28.21 0.53 50.65
C LEU A 691 28.99 1.22 51.78
N ALA A 692 28.32 1.84 52.74
CA ALA A 692 28.94 2.46 53.90
C ALA A 692 29.67 1.45 54.79
N ASP A 693 29.15 0.24 54.94
CA ASP A 693 29.79 -0.85 55.67
C ASP A 693 30.84 -1.62 54.85
N GLY A 694 31.08 -1.20 53.59
CA GLY A 694 32.03 -1.84 52.68
C GLY A 694 31.47 -3.05 51.95
N ALA A 695 30.14 -3.13 51.79
CA ALA A 695 29.48 -4.11 50.94
C ALA A 695 30.06 -4.17 49.52
N GLY A 696 30.05 -5.37 48.93
CA GLY A 696 30.38 -5.57 47.52
C GLY A 696 29.18 -5.29 46.61
N ILE A 697 29.43 -5.16 45.31
CA ILE A 697 28.40 -4.94 44.29
C ILE A 697 27.38 -6.09 44.27
N ASP A 698 27.81 -7.34 44.47
CA ASP A 698 26.90 -8.51 44.53
C ASP A 698 25.93 -8.46 45.72
N GLN A 699 26.30 -7.74 46.78
CA GLN A 699 25.40 -7.45 47.91
C GLN A 699 24.49 -6.25 47.57
N LEU A 700 25.02 -5.22 46.91
CA LEU A 700 24.23 -4.08 46.46
C LEU A 700 23.13 -4.48 45.47
N THR A 701 23.43 -5.31 44.47
CA THR A 701 22.44 -5.82 43.50
C THR A 701 21.35 -6.64 44.20
N ARG A 702 21.73 -7.47 45.18
CA ARG A 702 20.75 -8.21 46.02
C ARG A 702 19.87 -7.25 46.82
N THR A 703 20.44 -6.29 47.54
CA THR A 703 19.65 -5.34 48.33
C THR A 703 18.77 -4.44 47.47
N VAL A 704 19.16 -4.12 46.23
CA VAL A 704 18.26 -3.46 45.26
C VAL A 704 17.07 -4.36 44.92
N ARG A 705 17.30 -5.63 44.55
CA ARG A 705 16.22 -6.58 44.24
C ARG A 705 15.28 -6.76 45.45
N GLU A 706 15.82 -6.97 46.65
CA GLU A 706 15.08 -7.03 47.91
C GLU A 706 14.26 -5.76 48.20
N TYR A 707 14.83 -4.56 47.97
CA TYR A 707 14.17 -3.27 48.18
C TYR A 707 12.94 -3.07 47.28
N PHE A 708 12.94 -3.65 46.08
CA PHE A 708 11.81 -3.65 45.14
C PHE A 708 10.97 -4.95 45.18
N GLY A 709 11.16 -5.82 46.18
CA GLY A 709 10.37 -7.05 46.35
C GLY A 709 10.66 -8.16 45.32
N VAL A 710 11.80 -8.10 44.64
CA VAL A 710 12.26 -9.09 43.66
C VAL A 710 13.23 -10.07 44.35
N HIS A 711 13.00 -11.38 44.19
CA HIS A 711 13.85 -12.44 44.75
C HIS A 711 14.68 -13.14 43.67
#